data_AF-A0A369GZE5-F1
#
_entry.id   AF-A0A369GZE5-F1
#
_cell.length_a   1.000
_cell.length_b   1.000
_cell.length_c   1.000
_cell.angle_alpha   90.00
_cell.angle_beta   90.00
_cell.angle_gamma   90.00
#
_symmetry.space_group_name_H-M   'P 1'
#
loop_
_entity.id
_entity.type
_entity.pdbx_description
1 polymer ?
#
loop_
_entity_poly.entity_id
_entity_poly.type
_entity_poly.pdbx_seq_one_letter_code
_entity_poly.pdbx_strand_id
1 'polypeptide(L)'
;MASTRPDSSTLTSSAQIFSAKHTLPQIRAIHNALRAEIDDKSNRLRTQVGGSYRDLLGTADTIVKMRHDTDRLQDLLSDVGGRCGRKIVSVKASGLASFVADEEDAADTGRATRLKLLDACLLSVGRILRGQGGLEDGSQRLVLATKVWVLGRLLIKSLDEETGITARRLEAPKKSIATLRRRLLGCVRRALNRADGGDVLEPLCAYSLITSSGARDVLRHFLSVRGEAMMLAFTREEGAEDVLRSIRLYTTTLLQVQALVPAKLSPALARLKSQPLLSDAHLQCLESLQLDVRQRWCGEEMLLFTPFVRHDDLEGQQARSMLGDWASQGGRVNLEGLTKTLEHMTDPEAIIDLRTKVLRLWIRDGGRAKGFDPGEMQDDMRDAISSRMLAVLEDKVATLHLVGSDMETTLGNWQAGVSDKLPGLWDEDGYDAALADGAVPFMREVSTRLNGRSKAVSEAAQRYSSWVRVVDGLRKALEKLEKQRWENDYEEVEDEETIEARQQALSRDDPRKLREKLDACLDAAFVNLNAQLGRLWEGKSGEASSGSMAMYMLRVLREMRARLPDRPAAQDLGLALVPSLHGSMVAQVSAKALDNLRTTFLPDRRVAGKPLWEGEPALPTQPSSGMFRFLHTLCQSMAGAGLDLWSATAVTALKKHACQALVESWRTELAGLSSPDKTTGSEEGDDEEAREESKEQGDGKRDVATQWLFDVSYLACSIGRTSASTSWPELKSVEDEIYMQTGLDDEASRLRIANASQEYWQRTSLLFGLLA
;
A
#
# COMPACT_ATOMS: atom_id res chain seq x y z
N MET A 1 -67.65 -158.36 22.98
CA MET A 1 -67.17 -158.41 24.39
C MET A 1 -67.06 -156.99 24.92
N ALA A 2 -67.41 -156.79 26.19
CA ALA A 2 -67.74 -155.51 26.83
C ALA A 2 -66.66 -154.40 26.71
N SER A 3 -67.13 -153.16 26.57
CA SER A 3 -66.34 -151.93 26.51
C SER A 3 -65.86 -151.51 27.90
N THR A 4 -64.58 -151.70 28.19
CA THR A 4 -63.91 -151.07 29.33
C THR A 4 -63.39 -149.69 28.91
N ARG A 5 -64.02 -148.64 29.45
CA ARG A 5 -63.60 -147.24 29.31
C ARG A 5 -62.28 -147.06 30.09
N PRO A 6 -61.17 -146.62 29.46
CA PRO A 6 -59.92 -146.37 30.18
C PRO A 6 -60.02 -145.08 31.03
N ASP A 7 -59.63 -145.13 32.30
CA ASP A 7 -59.58 -143.97 33.21
C ASP A 7 -58.44 -143.02 32.82
N SER A 8 -58.74 -141.72 32.64
CA SER A 8 -57.80 -140.68 32.20
C SER A 8 -56.83 -140.21 33.29
N SER A 9 -57.15 -140.46 34.57
CA SER A 9 -56.39 -139.99 35.74
C SER A 9 -55.07 -140.74 35.98
N THR A 10 -54.86 -141.89 35.33
CA THR A 10 -53.63 -142.69 35.45
C THR A 10 -52.57 -142.36 34.39
N LEU A 11 -52.87 -141.45 33.45
CA LEU A 11 -51.97 -141.08 32.35
C LEU A 11 -51.08 -139.90 32.76
N THR A 12 -49.80 -140.15 33.01
CA THR A 12 -48.83 -139.11 33.43
C THR A 12 -48.02 -138.53 32.27
N SER A 13 -48.03 -139.17 31.09
CA SER A 13 -47.30 -138.70 29.91
C SER A 13 -48.05 -139.04 28.62
N SER A 14 -48.00 -138.13 27.65
CA SER A 14 -48.61 -138.29 26.32
C SER A 14 -48.11 -139.53 25.58
N ALA A 15 -46.88 -139.98 25.86
CA ALA A 15 -46.31 -141.19 25.27
C ALA A 15 -47.06 -142.48 25.68
N GLN A 16 -47.67 -142.53 26.86
CA GLN A 16 -48.41 -143.70 27.33
C GLN A 16 -49.69 -143.94 26.54
N ILE A 17 -50.30 -142.87 26.00
CA ILE A 17 -51.53 -142.93 25.19
C ILE A 17 -51.31 -143.62 23.85
N PHE A 18 -50.12 -143.44 23.26
CA PHE A 18 -49.74 -144.02 21.96
C PHE A 18 -48.91 -145.31 22.09
N SER A 19 -48.70 -145.82 23.31
CA SER A 19 -48.02 -147.09 23.54
C SER A 19 -48.91 -148.28 23.15
N ALA A 20 -48.32 -149.41 22.74
CA ALA A 20 -48.97 -150.57 22.10
C ALA A 20 -50.16 -151.23 22.85
N LYS A 21 -50.56 -150.69 24.01
CA LYS A 21 -51.66 -151.18 24.85
C LYS A 21 -53.02 -150.55 24.52
N HIS A 22 -53.09 -149.47 23.73
CA HIS A 22 -54.35 -148.81 23.37
C HIS A 22 -54.65 -148.90 21.87
N THR A 23 -55.83 -149.39 21.53
CA THR A 23 -56.34 -149.43 20.15
C THR A 23 -56.82 -148.05 19.69
N LEU A 24 -56.84 -147.78 18.38
CA LEU A 24 -57.26 -146.48 17.83
C LEU A 24 -58.64 -145.98 18.34
N PRO A 25 -59.67 -146.84 18.53
CA PRO A 25 -60.93 -146.42 19.15
C PRO A 25 -60.78 -145.98 20.61
N GLN A 26 -59.90 -146.63 21.38
CA GLN A 26 -59.62 -146.26 22.78
C GLN A 26 -58.86 -144.92 22.85
N ILE A 27 -57.93 -144.66 21.93
CA ILE A 27 -57.25 -143.36 21.83
C ILE A 27 -58.25 -142.25 21.52
N ARG A 28 -59.20 -142.47 20.61
CA ARG A 28 -60.28 -141.49 20.33
C ARG A 28 -61.18 -141.26 21.54
N ALA A 29 -61.47 -142.30 22.33
CA ALA A 29 -62.24 -142.16 23.56
C ALA A 29 -61.49 -141.34 24.63
N ILE A 30 -60.19 -141.57 24.81
CA ILE A 30 -59.32 -140.77 25.71
C ILE A 30 -59.26 -139.32 25.23
N HIS A 31 -59.09 -139.09 23.92
CA HIS A 31 -59.09 -137.75 23.35
C HIS A 31 -60.40 -136.99 23.61
N ASN A 32 -61.54 -137.65 23.40
CA ASN A 32 -62.85 -137.04 23.65
C ASN A 32 -63.07 -136.75 25.14
N ALA A 33 -62.61 -137.62 26.04
CA ALA A 33 -62.70 -137.40 27.49
C ALA A 33 -61.82 -136.22 27.94
N LEU A 34 -60.58 -136.13 27.42
CA LEU A 34 -59.69 -135.00 27.70
C LEU A 34 -60.24 -133.68 27.15
N ARG A 35 -60.86 -133.68 25.96
CA ARG A 35 -61.55 -132.49 25.44
C ARG A 35 -62.69 -132.04 26.34
N ALA A 36 -63.52 -132.98 26.82
CA ALA A 36 -64.59 -132.64 27.76
C ALA A 36 -64.07 -132.08 29.08
N GLU A 37 -62.98 -132.61 29.64
CA GLU A 37 -62.34 -132.04 30.84
C GLU A 37 -61.72 -130.66 30.59
N ILE A 38 -61.11 -130.45 29.42
CA ILE A 38 -60.57 -129.15 29.02
C ILE A 38 -61.70 -128.13 28.90
N ASP A 39 -62.82 -128.51 28.28
CA ASP A 39 -63.98 -127.63 28.12
C ASP A 39 -64.65 -127.31 29.47
N ASP A 40 -64.74 -128.28 30.40
CA ASP A 40 -65.26 -128.03 31.76
C ASP A 40 -64.32 -127.13 32.58
N LYS A 41 -62.99 -127.35 32.52
CA LYS A 41 -62.00 -126.47 33.17
C LYS A 41 -61.96 -125.08 32.53
N SER A 42 -62.09 -125.00 31.22
CA SER A 42 -62.24 -123.75 30.45
C SER A 42 -63.48 -122.98 30.89
N ASN A 43 -64.62 -123.64 31.00
CA ASN A 43 -65.87 -123.03 31.46
C ASN A 43 -65.82 -122.62 32.93
N ARG A 44 -65.16 -123.41 33.80
CA ARG A 44 -64.89 -123.05 35.20
C ARG A 44 -63.95 -121.87 35.33
N LEU A 45 -62.89 -121.78 34.52
CA LEU A 45 -62.01 -120.61 34.45
C LEU A 45 -62.76 -119.40 33.91
N ARG A 46 -63.63 -119.56 32.90
CA ARG A 46 -64.49 -118.47 32.41
C ARG A 46 -65.46 -117.94 33.47
N THR A 47 -66.04 -118.83 34.29
CA THR A 47 -66.95 -118.42 35.37
C THR A 47 -66.22 -117.89 36.61
N GLN A 48 -65.04 -118.43 36.98
CA GLN A 48 -64.24 -117.91 38.10
C GLN A 48 -63.49 -116.62 37.76
N VAL A 49 -63.09 -116.42 36.50
CA VAL A 49 -62.23 -115.30 36.08
C VAL A 49 -63.03 -114.20 35.37
N GLY A 50 -64.27 -114.45 34.94
CA GLY A 50 -65.13 -113.47 34.25
C GLY A 50 -65.48 -112.21 35.06
N GLY A 51 -65.43 -112.26 36.39
CA GLY A 51 -65.64 -111.10 37.26
C GLY A 51 -64.35 -110.39 37.72
N SER A 52 -63.24 -111.12 37.85
CA SER A 52 -61.98 -110.61 38.44
C SER A 52 -60.83 -110.40 37.43
N TYR A 53 -61.05 -110.64 36.13
CA TYR A 53 -60.05 -110.37 35.09
C TYR A 53 -59.78 -108.88 34.89
N ARG A 54 -60.82 -108.05 35.07
CA ARG A 54 -60.70 -106.59 34.91
C ARG A 54 -59.91 -105.95 36.04
N ASP A 55 -60.09 -106.42 37.27
CA ASP A 55 -59.34 -105.93 38.42
C ASP A 55 -57.87 -106.41 38.39
N LEU A 56 -57.62 -107.65 37.92
CA LEU A 56 -56.25 -108.14 37.71
C LEU A 56 -55.52 -107.37 36.58
N LEU A 57 -56.20 -107.06 35.47
CA LEU A 57 -55.66 -106.17 34.44
C LEU A 57 -55.42 -104.75 34.97
N GLY A 58 -56.35 -104.21 35.77
CA GLY A 58 -56.18 -102.92 36.43
C GLY A 58 -54.97 -102.87 37.36
N THR A 59 -54.76 -103.93 38.16
CA THR A 59 -53.57 -104.03 39.02
C THR A 59 -52.27 -104.18 38.21
N ALA A 60 -52.29 -104.96 37.13
CA ALA A 60 -51.14 -105.09 36.24
C ALA A 60 -50.78 -103.76 35.56
N ASP A 61 -51.78 -103.00 35.08
CA ASP A 61 -51.59 -101.66 34.51
C ASP A 61 -51.05 -100.68 35.56
N THR A 62 -51.54 -100.73 36.81
CA THR A 62 -50.96 -99.89 37.88
C THR A 62 -49.51 -100.25 38.17
N ILE A 63 -49.11 -101.53 38.12
CA ILE A 63 -47.72 -101.94 38.33
C ILE A 63 -46.83 -101.47 37.18
N VAL A 64 -47.30 -101.57 35.94
CA VAL A 64 -46.56 -101.06 34.76
C VAL A 64 -46.41 -99.54 34.85
N LYS A 65 -47.47 -98.83 35.25
CA LYS A 65 -47.45 -97.38 35.43
C LYS A 65 -46.50 -96.96 36.57
N MET A 66 -46.57 -97.64 37.71
CA MET A 66 -45.64 -97.42 38.83
C MET A 66 -44.20 -97.67 38.45
N ARG A 67 -43.91 -98.68 37.63
CA ARG A 67 -42.55 -98.92 37.13
C ARG A 67 -42.07 -97.77 36.24
N HIS A 68 -42.92 -97.30 35.33
CA HIS A 68 -42.59 -96.16 34.48
C HIS A 68 -42.35 -94.87 35.30
N ASP A 69 -43.16 -94.64 36.32
CA ASP A 69 -42.98 -93.52 37.25
C ASP A 69 -41.70 -93.68 38.10
N THR A 70 -41.33 -94.91 38.47
CA THR A 70 -40.09 -95.20 39.21
C THR A 70 -38.86 -94.97 38.33
N ASP A 71 -38.88 -95.42 37.07
CA ASP A 71 -37.80 -95.17 36.11
C ASP A 71 -37.62 -93.66 35.90
N ARG A 72 -38.73 -92.92 35.76
CA ARG A 72 -38.70 -91.46 35.63
C ARG A 72 -38.20 -90.76 36.90
N LEU A 73 -38.56 -91.26 38.09
CA LEU A 73 -38.03 -90.79 39.37
C LEU A 73 -36.53 -91.07 39.48
N GLN A 74 -36.07 -92.22 39.00
CA GLN A 74 -34.66 -92.60 39.00
C GLN A 74 -33.86 -91.73 38.04
N ASP A 75 -34.40 -91.42 36.86
CA ASP A 75 -33.79 -90.47 35.93
C ASP A 75 -33.74 -89.05 36.50
N LEU A 76 -34.81 -88.59 37.14
CA LEU A 76 -34.84 -87.29 37.83
C LEU A 76 -33.86 -87.24 39.00
N LEU A 77 -33.77 -88.29 39.82
CA LEU A 77 -32.81 -88.37 40.93
C LEU A 77 -31.37 -88.50 40.42
N SER A 78 -31.16 -89.17 39.28
CA SER A 78 -29.86 -89.25 38.60
C SER A 78 -29.45 -87.90 38.01
N ASP A 79 -30.37 -87.15 37.40
CA ASP A 79 -30.13 -85.79 36.91
C ASP A 79 -29.90 -84.81 38.07
N VAL A 80 -30.66 -84.92 39.16
CA VAL A 80 -30.44 -84.13 40.39
C VAL A 80 -29.11 -84.53 41.05
N GLY A 81 -28.77 -85.81 41.14
CA GLY A 81 -27.50 -86.29 41.66
C GLY A 81 -26.31 -85.86 40.81
N GLY A 82 -26.48 -85.84 39.48
CA GLY A 82 -25.52 -85.32 38.52
C GLY A 82 -25.35 -83.82 38.64
N ARG A 83 -26.43 -83.04 38.77
CA ARG A 83 -26.35 -81.57 38.82
C ARG A 83 -26.00 -81.01 40.21
N CYS A 84 -26.32 -81.73 41.29
CA CYS A 84 -26.08 -81.33 42.67
C CYS A 84 -24.93 -82.08 43.34
N GLY A 85 -24.17 -82.88 42.58
CA GLY A 85 -22.97 -83.54 43.09
C GLY A 85 -21.96 -82.52 43.63
N ARG A 86 -21.38 -82.79 44.80
CA ARG A 86 -20.44 -81.87 45.50
C ARG A 86 -19.37 -81.29 44.58
N LYS A 87 -18.83 -82.08 43.64
CA LYS A 87 -17.83 -81.63 42.65
C LYS A 87 -18.41 -80.65 41.63
N ILE A 88 -19.63 -80.85 41.16
CA ILE A 88 -20.27 -79.97 40.17
C ILE A 88 -20.75 -78.70 40.82
N VAL A 89 -21.30 -78.78 42.04
CA VAL A 89 -21.63 -77.60 42.86
C VAL A 89 -20.36 -76.84 43.25
N SER A 90 -19.26 -77.51 43.62
CA SER A 90 -18.00 -76.82 43.90
C SER A 90 -17.40 -76.17 42.66
N VAL A 91 -17.51 -76.80 41.48
CA VAL A 91 -17.05 -76.21 40.20
C VAL A 91 -17.94 -75.03 39.78
N LYS A 92 -19.25 -75.10 40.00
CA LYS A 92 -20.15 -73.96 39.77
C LYS A 92 -19.93 -72.84 40.78
N ALA A 93 -19.69 -73.16 42.04
CA ALA A 93 -19.38 -72.18 43.08
C ALA A 93 -18.00 -71.54 42.86
N SER A 94 -17.00 -72.31 42.42
CA SER A 94 -15.69 -71.76 42.03
C SER A 94 -15.79 -70.95 40.74
N GLY A 95 -16.62 -71.39 39.79
CA GLY A 95 -16.91 -70.66 38.55
C GLY A 95 -17.68 -69.37 38.81
N LEU A 96 -18.59 -69.35 39.78
CA LEU A 96 -19.30 -68.15 40.23
C LEU A 96 -18.35 -67.23 41.00
N ALA A 97 -17.49 -67.78 41.85
CA ALA A 97 -16.46 -67.00 42.54
C ALA A 97 -15.45 -66.39 41.55
N SER A 98 -15.08 -67.10 40.49
CA SER A 98 -14.27 -66.54 39.40
C SER A 98 -15.04 -65.52 38.58
N PHE A 99 -16.35 -65.69 38.37
CA PHE A 99 -17.17 -64.72 37.64
C PHE A 99 -17.39 -63.41 38.43
N VAL A 100 -17.54 -63.50 39.75
CA VAL A 100 -17.63 -62.34 40.65
C VAL A 100 -16.26 -61.65 40.79
N ALA A 101 -15.15 -62.42 40.80
CA ALA A 101 -13.81 -61.85 40.70
C ALA A 101 -13.56 -61.18 39.33
N ASP A 102 -14.08 -61.79 38.24
CA ASP A 102 -14.04 -61.22 36.89
C ASP A 102 -14.88 -59.92 36.77
N GLU A 103 -15.89 -59.68 37.61
CA GLU A 103 -16.63 -58.41 37.63
C GLU A 103 -15.82 -57.26 38.25
N GLU A 104 -15.08 -57.52 39.33
CA GLU A 104 -14.13 -56.54 39.90
C GLU A 104 -12.94 -56.30 38.94
N ASP A 105 -12.42 -57.35 38.32
CA ASP A 105 -11.42 -57.25 37.25
C ASP A 105 -11.98 -56.57 35.99
N ALA A 106 -13.28 -56.72 35.67
CA ALA A 106 -13.96 -56.01 34.58
C ALA A 106 -14.09 -54.51 34.86
N ALA A 107 -14.36 -54.12 36.11
CA ALA A 107 -14.38 -52.71 36.52
C ALA A 107 -12.98 -52.09 36.44
N ASP A 108 -11.95 -52.81 36.88
CA ASP A 108 -10.56 -52.38 36.83
C ASP A 108 -10.00 -52.33 35.40
N THR A 109 -10.34 -53.31 34.55
CA THR A 109 -10.01 -53.30 33.12
C THR A 109 -10.79 -52.22 32.37
N GLY A 110 -12.06 -51.99 32.70
CA GLY A 110 -12.86 -50.87 32.19
C GLY A 110 -12.28 -49.50 32.57
N ARG A 111 -11.71 -49.38 33.77
CA ARG A 111 -11.00 -48.17 34.20
C ARG A 111 -9.67 -48.00 33.48
N ALA A 112 -8.88 -49.07 33.34
CA ALA A 112 -7.60 -49.04 32.65
C ALA A 112 -7.75 -48.74 31.15
N THR A 113 -8.78 -49.27 30.50
CA THR A 113 -9.09 -49.00 29.08
C THR A 113 -9.54 -47.56 28.86
N ARG A 114 -10.38 -47.00 29.73
CA ARG A 114 -10.76 -45.57 29.70
C ARG A 114 -9.57 -44.64 29.91
N LEU A 115 -8.63 -44.99 30.81
CA LEU A 115 -7.38 -44.25 30.99
C LEU A 115 -6.49 -44.31 29.73
N LYS A 116 -6.33 -45.48 29.11
CA LYS A 116 -5.60 -45.61 27.83
C LYS A 116 -6.27 -44.85 26.69
N LEU A 117 -7.61 -44.81 26.67
CA LEU A 117 -8.37 -44.01 25.71
C LEU A 117 -8.16 -42.51 25.94
N LEU A 118 -8.11 -42.07 27.21
CA LEU A 118 -7.80 -40.68 27.56
C LEU A 118 -6.38 -40.29 27.08
N ASP A 119 -5.37 -41.11 27.33
CA ASP A 119 -4.01 -40.86 26.84
C ASP A 119 -3.97 -40.79 25.30
N ALA A 120 -4.70 -41.67 24.61
CA ALA A 120 -4.84 -41.64 23.16
C ALA A 120 -5.54 -40.37 22.66
N CYS A 121 -6.57 -39.88 23.35
CA CYS A 121 -7.23 -38.61 23.05
C CYS A 121 -6.25 -37.43 23.17
N LEU A 122 -5.46 -37.38 24.24
CA LEU A 122 -4.49 -36.30 24.47
C LEU A 122 -3.40 -36.26 23.38
N LEU A 123 -2.93 -37.41 22.92
CA LEU A 123 -1.91 -37.51 21.86
C LEU A 123 -2.48 -37.22 20.45
N SER A 124 -3.69 -37.66 20.16
CA SER A 124 -4.30 -37.56 18.84
C SER A 124 -4.69 -36.13 18.46
N VAL A 125 -5.18 -35.30 19.39
CA VAL A 125 -5.49 -33.87 19.13
C VAL A 125 -4.30 -33.15 18.50
N GLY A 126 -3.09 -33.38 19.03
CA GLY A 126 -1.87 -32.77 18.52
C GLY A 126 -1.46 -33.25 17.12
N ARG A 127 -1.72 -34.52 16.81
CA ARG A 127 -1.41 -35.18 15.52
C ARG A 127 -2.40 -34.80 14.42
N ILE A 128 -3.70 -34.76 14.73
CA ILE A 128 -4.77 -34.34 13.81
C ILE A 128 -4.51 -32.91 13.33
N LEU A 129 -4.16 -32.00 14.25
CA LEU A 129 -3.81 -30.62 13.91
C LEU A 129 -2.56 -30.49 13.01
N ARG A 130 -1.71 -31.53 12.94
CA ARG A 130 -0.54 -31.60 12.03
C ARG A 130 -0.85 -32.32 10.70
N GLY A 131 -2.09 -32.74 10.47
CA GLY A 131 -2.49 -33.44 9.24
C GLY A 131 -2.42 -34.97 9.29
N GLN A 132 -2.09 -35.58 10.43
CA GLN A 132 -1.99 -37.04 10.57
C GLN A 132 -3.32 -37.71 10.95
N GLY A 133 -4.45 -37.11 10.54
CA GLY A 133 -5.80 -37.53 10.93
C GLY A 133 -6.68 -38.01 9.77
N GLY A 134 -6.11 -38.28 8.60
CA GLY A 134 -6.84 -38.78 7.41
C GLY A 134 -7.69 -37.75 6.68
N LEU A 135 -7.77 -36.50 7.17
CA LEU A 135 -8.49 -35.41 6.53
C LEU A 135 -7.49 -34.41 5.93
N GLU A 136 -7.63 -34.12 4.63
CA GLU A 136 -6.81 -33.13 3.93
C GLU A 136 -7.25 -31.70 4.27
N ASP A 137 -8.55 -31.47 4.49
CA ASP A 137 -9.09 -30.15 4.80
C ASP A 137 -8.70 -29.67 6.21
N GLY A 138 -8.07 -28.50 6.29
CA GLY A 138 -7.63 -27.89 7.55
C GLY A 138 -8.77 -27.48 8.48
N SER A 139 -9.92 -27.08 7.91
CA SER A 139 -11.07 -26.60 8.67
C SER A 139 -11.82 -27.76 9.33
N GLN A 140 -12.05 -28.85 8.60
CA GLN A 140 -12.65 -30.08 9.15
C GLN A 140 -11.74 -30.79 10.17
N ARG A 141 -10.41 -30.76 9.95
CA ARG A 141 -9.43 -31.24 10.94
C ARG A 141 -9.57 -30.57 12.30
N LEU A 142 -9.90 -29.28 12.32
CA LEU A 142 -10.07 -28.51 13.56
C LEU A 142 -11.31 -28.97 14.35
N VAL A 143 -12.43 -29.24 13.65
CA VAL A 143 -13.64 -29.78 14.28
C VAL A 143 -13.39 -31.20 14.80
N LEU A 144 -12.71 -32.06 14.03
CA LEU A 144 -12.37 -33.41 14.47
C LEU A 144 -11.48 -33.39 15.71
N ALA A 145 -10.41 -32.59 15.71
CA ALA A 145 -9.54 -32.42 16.88
C ALA A 145 -10.31 -31.91 18.11
N THR A 146 -11.31 -31.05 17.89
CA THR A 146 -12.17 -30.56 18.96
C THR A 146 -13.10 -31.64 19.52
N LYS A 147 -13.69 -32.49 18.66
CA LYS A 147 -14.50 -33.64 19.08
C LYS A 147 -13.70 -34.63 19.94
N VAL A 148 -12.46 -34.92 19.54
CA VAL A 148 -11.53 -35.75 20.35
C VAL A 148 -11.22 -35.08 21.71
N TRP A 149 -11.03 -33.76 21.73
CA TRP A 149 -10.84 -33.01 22.98
C TRP A 149 -12.07 -33.06 23.90
N VAL A 150 -13.28 -32.96 23.34
CA VAL A 150 -14.54 -33.13 24.09
C VAL A 150 -14.62 -34.54 24.67
N LEU A 151 -14.29 -35.58 23.90
CA LEU A 151 -14.23 -36.96 24.39
C LEU A 151 -13.25 -37.11 25.57
N GLY A 152 -12.05 -36.52 25.45
CA GLY A 152 -11.08 -36.47 26.54
C GLY A 152 -11.65 -35.79 27.79
N ARG A 153 -12.36 -34.66 27.64
CA ARG A 153 -13.00 -33.95 28.76
C ARG A 153 -14.07 -34.81 29.45
N LEU A 154 -14.86 -35.55 28.68
CA LEU A 154 -15.88 -36.46 29.21
C LEU A 154 -15.27 -37.64 29.94
N LEU A 155 -14.19 -38.22 29.39
CA LEU A 155 -13.43 -39.28 30.06
C LEU A 155 -12.88 -38.80 31.40
N ILE A 156 -12.31 -37.58 31.45
CA ILE A 156 -11.88 -36.98 32.71
C ILE A 156 -13.05 -36.87 33.68
N LYS A 157 -14.20 -36.35 33.26
CA LYS A 157 -15.38 -36.21 34.12
C LYS A 157 -15.83 -37.57 34.68
N SER A 158 -15.95 -38.59 33.81
CA SER A 158 -16.36 -39.94 34.22
C SER A 158 -15.38 -40.62 35.19
N LEU A 159 -14.09 -40.33 35.07
CA LEU A 159 -13.03 -40.91 35.93
C LEU A 159 -12.85 -40.12 37.24
N ASP A 160 -13.31 -38.86 37.30
CA ASP A 160 -13.28 -38.01 38.49
C ASP A 160 -14.43 -38.32 39.45
N GLU A 161 -15.57 -38.77 38.91
CA GLU A 161 -16.75 -39.20 39.67
C GLU A 161 -16.53 -40.55 40.39
N GLU A 162 -15.57 -41.38 39.93
CA GLU A 162 -15.13 -42.62 40.60
C GLU A 162 -14.04 -42.32 41.67
N THR A 163 -14.43 -42.22 42.95
CA THR A 163 -13.57 -41.77 44.06
C THR A 163 -12.35 -42.65 44.37
N GLY A 164 -11.23 -42.02 44.80
CA GLY A 164 -10.22 -42.63 45.69
C GLY A 164 -8.75 -42.45 45.29
N ILE A 165 -8.29 -43.08 44.20
CA ILE A 165 -6.85 -43.16 43.82
C ILE A 165 -6.58 -42.54 42.43
N THR A 166 -7.63 -42.38 41.63
CA THR A 166 -7.67 -41.82 40.27
C THR A 166 -7.40 -40.32 40.21
N ALA A 167 -7.81 -39.57 41.24
CA ALA A 167 -7.69 -38.10 41.27
C ALA A 167 -6.25 -37.61 41.05
N ARG A 168 -5.25 -38.23 41.69
CA ARG A 168 -3.83 -37.84 41.53
C ARG A 168 -3.27 -38.16 40.14
N ARG A 169 -3.71 -39.25 39.51
CA ARG A 169 -3.32 -39.61 38.13
C ARG A 169 -4.01 -38.73 37.08
N LEU A 170 -5.15 -38.12 37.43
CA LEU A 170 -5.96 -37.28 36.55
C LEU A 170 -5.46 -35.83 36.48
N GLU A 171 -4.63 -35.39 37.43
CA GLU A 171 -4.08 -34.02 37.48
C GLU A 171 -3.27 -33.63 36.23
N ALA A 172 -2.41 -34.53 35.73
CA ALA A 172 -1.63 -34.29 34.52
C ALA A 172 -2.51 -34.23 33.25
N PRO A 173 -3.44 -35.18 33.02
CA PRO A 173 -4.47 -35.08 31.99
C PRO A 173 -5.33 -33.81 32.08
N LYS A 174 -5.78 -33.40 33.27
CA LYS A 174 -6.57 -32.16 33.48
C LYS A 174 -5.79 -30.93 32.99
N LYS A 175 -4.51 -30.83 33.35
CA LYS A 175 -3.61 -29.76 32.85
C LYS A 175 -3.40 -29.85 31.33
N SER A 176 -3.25 -31.06 30.78
CA SER A 176 -3.10 -31.29 29.35
C SER A 176 -4.36 -30.90 28.54
N ILE A 177 -5.56 -31.19 29.05
CA ILE A 177 -6.82 -30.74 28.43
C ILE A 177 -6.93 -29.22 28.45
N ALA A 178 -6.50 -28.55 29.53
CA ALA A 178 -6.50 -27.10 29.62
C ALA A 178 -5.48 -26.43 28.66
N THR A 179 -4.31 -27.04 28.46
CA THR A 179 -3.33 -26.56 27.46
C THR A 179 -3.83 -26.80 26.03
N LEU A 180 -4.40 -27.98 25.76
CA LEU A 180 -5.01 -28.30 24.46
C LEU A 180 -6.19 -27.37 24.14
N ARG A 181 -7.02 -27.01 25.13
CA ARG A 181 -8.08 -26.02 24.98
C ARG A 181 -7.53 -24.68 24.49
N ARG A 182 -6.49 -24.16 25.14
CA ARG A 182 -5.82 -22.90 24.73
C ARG A 182 -5.23 -23.02 23.33
N ARG A 183 -4.60 -24.15 23.00
CA ARG A 183 -4.04 -24.41 21.66
C ARG A 183 -5.12 -24.45 20.58
N LEU A 184 -6.24 -25.14 20.83
CA LEU A 184 -7.38 -25.23 19.91
C LEU A 184 -8.02 -23.86 19.68
N LEU A 185 -8.26 -23.09 20.75
CA LEU A 185 -8.75 -21.71 20.63
C LEU A 185 -7.77 -20.82 19.85
N GLY A 186 -6.46 -21.02 20.02
CA GLY A 186 -5.44 -20.36 19.21
C GLY A 186 -5.50 -20.78 17.72
N CYS A 187 -5.78 -22.04 17.41
CA CYS A 187 -6.00 -22.51 16.04
C CYS A 187 -7.28 -21.92 15.43
N VAL A 188 -8.39 -21.89 16.18
CA VAL A 188 -9.64 -21.23 15.79
C VAL A 188 -9.37 -19.76 15.45
N ARG A 189 -8.75 -19.00 16.37
CA ARG A 189 -8.43 -17.59 16.14
C ARG A 189 -7.57 -17.38 14.90
N ARG A 190 -6.55 -18.22 14.68
CA ARG A 190 -5.73 -18.16 13.45
C ARG A 190 -6.52 -18.47 12.18
N ALA A 191 -7.45 -19.41 12.21
CA ALA A 191 -8.30 -19.72 11.06
C ALA A 191 -9.26 -18.57 10.76
N LEU A 192 -9.87 -18.00 11.81
CA LEU A 192 -10.78 -16.85 11.70
C LEU A 192 -10.07 -15.57 11.27
N ASN A 193 -8.78 -15.38 11.55
CA ASN A 193 -7.98 -14.20 11.17
C ASN A 193 -7.55 -14.17 9.69
N ARG A 194 -7.88 -15.18 8.87
CA ARG A 194 -7.43 -15.26 7.48
C ARG A 194 -8.25 -14.32 6.58
N ALA A 195 -7.55 -13.50 5.80
CA ALA A 195 -8.18 -12.57 4.86
C ALA A 195 -8.63 -13.24 3.55
N ASP A 196 -8.06 -14.39 3.17
CA ASP A 196 -8.23 -14.99 1.84
C ASP A 196 -9.52 -15.82 1.67
N GLY A 197 -10.63 -15.44 2.32
CA GLY A 197 -11.94 -16.03 2.04
C GLY A 197 -12.14 -17.52 2.38
N GLY A 198 -11.27 -18.13 3.18
CA GLY A 198 -11.38 -19.54 3.57
C GLY A 198 -12.62 -19.88 4.41
N ASP A 199 -12.91 -21.18 4.57
CA ASP A 199 -14.09 -21.63 5.31
C ASP A 199 -14.04 -21.23 6.80
N VAL A 200 -15.11 -20.54 7.23
CA VAL A 200 -15.29 -20.00 8.57
C VAL A 200 -16.26 -20.87 9.37
N LEU A 201 -17.09 -21.68 8.71
CA LEU A 201 -18.17 -22.43 9.35
C LEU A 201 -17.64 -23.48 10.34
N GLU A 202 -16.65 -24.29 9.94
CA GLU A 202 -16.08 -25.33 10.79
C GLU A 202 -15.26 -24.74 11.95
N PRO A 203 -14.42 -23.70 11.79
CA PRO A 203 -13.81 -23.00 12.93
C PRO A 203 -14.83 -22.47 13.96
N LEU A 204 -15.98 -21.95 13.50
CA LEU A 204 -17.05 -21.50 14.39
C LEU A 204 -17.74 -22.65 15.11
N CYS A 205 -17.98 -23.77 14.42
CA CYS A 205 -18.47 -25.01 15.04
C CYS A 205 -17.49 -25.54 16.11
N ALA A 206 -16.18 -25.54 15.81
CA ALA A 206 -15.15 -25.91 16.77
C ALA A 206 -15.14 -24.98 18.00
N TYR A 207 -15.27 -23.67 17.79
CA TYR A 207 -15.38 -22.71 18.89
C TYR A 207 -16.58 -22.99 19.81
N SER A 208 -17.75 -23.23 19.20
CA SER A 208 -18.97 -23.57 19.93
C SER A 208 -18.80 -24.85 20.76
N LEU A 209 -18.20 -25.92 20.21
CA LEU A 209 -17.92 -27.16 20.95
C LEU A 209 -16.95 -26.97 22.12
N ILE A 210 -15.93 -26.12 21.96
CA ILE A 210 -14.95 -25.86 23.03
C ILE A 210 -15.61 -25.09 24.18
N THR A 211 -16.38 -24.05 23.85
CA THR A 211 -16.89 -23.08 24.83
C THR A 211 -18.32 -23.35 25.29
N SER A 212 -19.03 -24.26 24.63
CA SER A 212 -20.47 -24.48 24.80
C SER A 212 -21.32 -23.22 24.53
N SER A 213 -20.84 -22.35 23.64
CA SER A 213 -21.47 -21.08 23.27
C SER A 213 -22.55 -21.28 22.19
N GLY A 214 -23.60 -20.47 22.24
CA GLY A 214 -24.67 -20.45 21.24
C GLY A 214 -24.32 -19.70 19.96
N ALA A 215 -25.21 -19.71 18.96
CA ALA A 215 -25.02 -19.06 17.66
C ALA A 215 -24.75 -17.55 17.80
N ARG A 216 -25.41 -16.88 18.75
CA ARG A 216 -25.21 -15.44 19.00
C ARG A 216 -23.81 -15.12 19.51
N ASP A 217 -23.33 -15.90 20.48
CA ASP A 217 -22.02 -15.69 21.10
C ASP A 217 -20.89 -16.09 20.13
N VAL A 218 -21.12 -17.11 19.31
CA VAL A 218 -20.21 -17.53 18.23
C VAL A 218 -20.07 -16.43 17.18
N LEU A 219 -21.18 -15.81 16.74
CA LEU A 219 -21.14 -14.67 15.81
C LEU A 219 -20.43 -13.47 16.44
N ARG A 220 -20.72 -13.15 17.71
CA ARG A 220 -20.03 -12.06 18.42
C ARG A 220 -18.52 -12.31 18.49
N HIS A 221 -18.12 -13.54 18.81
CA HIS A 221 -16.70 -13.91 18.83
C HIS A 221 -16.05 -13.75 17.46
N PHE A 222 -16.73 -14.18 16.38
CA PHE A 222 -16.23 -14.01 15.01
C PHE A 222 -15.96 -12.54 14.67
N LEU A 223 -16.95 -11.67 14.89
CA LEU A 223 -16.85 -10.23 14.65
C LEU A 223 -15.74 -9.60 15.50
N SER A 224 -15.64 -9.97 16.78
CA SER A 224 -14.58 -9.50 17.68
C SER A 224 -13.19 -9.89 17.19
N VAL A 225 -13.01 -11.16 16.78
CA VAL A 225 -11.72 -11.66 16.27
C VAL A 225 -11.33 -10.96 14.97
N ARG A 226 -12.27 -10.76 14.05
CA ARG A 226 -12.04 -10.01 12.80
C ARG A 226 -11.73 -8.53 13.06
N GLY A 227 -12.46 -7.88 13.96
CA GLY A 227 -12.22 -6.49 14.35
C GLY A 227 -10.85 -6.30 15.00
N GLU A 228 -10.46 -7.19 15.91
CA GLU A 228 -9.12 -7.20 16.50
C GLU A 228 -8.03 -7.42 15.44
N ALA A 229 -8.25 -8.31 14.48
CA ALA A 229 -7.30 -8.57 13.40
C ALA A 229 -7.11 -7.34 12.49
N MET A 230 -8.18 -6.59 12.22
CA MET A 230 -8.13 -5.31 11.50
C MET A 230 -7.33 -4.27 12.27
N MET A 231 -7.62 -4.09 13.57
CA MET A 231 -6.87 -3.15 14.41
C MET A 231 -5.38 -3.52 14.48
N LEU A 232 -5.06 -4.81 14.63
CA LEU A 232 -3.69 -5.29 14.67
C LEU A 232 -2.94 -5.14 13.35
N ALA A 233 -3.62 -5.11 12.20
CA ALA A 233 -2.99 -4.89 10.91
C ALA A 233 -2.26 -3.55 10.87
N PHE A 234 -2.81 -2.51 11.52
CA PHE A 234 -2.21 -1.18 11.59
C PHE A 234 -1.21 -0.97 12.74
N THR A 235 -0.90 -2.01 13.53
CA THR A 235 0.06 -1.92 14.66
C THR A 235 1.45 -2.44 14.33
N ARG A 236 1.59 -3.19 13.24
CA ARG A 236 2.90 -3.62 12.70
C ARG A 236 3.26 -2.67 11.55
N GLU A 237 4.56 -2.44 11.36
CA GLU A 237 5.18 -1.53 10.39
C GLU A 237 4.25 -1.04 9.27
N GLU A 238 3.99 0.28 9.28
CA GLU A 238 3.01 0.95 8.43
C GLU A 238 3.29 0.75 6.94
N GLY A 239 2.56 -0.17 6.32
CA GLY A 239 2.70 -0.52 4.91
C GLY A 239 1.39 -0.45 4.14
N ALA A 240 1.50 -0.15 2.84
CA ALA A 240 0.39 -0.22 1.89
C ALA A 240 -0.33 -1.59 1.88
N GLU A 241 0.39 -2.68 2.15
CA GLU A 241 -0.18 -4.03 2.18
C GLU A 241 -1.07 -4.28 3.41
N ASP A 242 -0.83 -3.60 4.53
CA ASP A 242 -1.65 -3.75 5.74
C ASP A 242 -3.01 -3.08 5.60
N VAL A 243 -3.07 -1.92 4.92
CA VAL A 243 -4.33 -1.29 4.50
C VAL A 243 -5.15 -2.27 3.64
N LEU A 244 -4.53 -2.85 2.61
CA LEU A 244 -5.21 -3.79 1.71
C LEU A 244 -5.65 -5.06 2.45
N ARG A 245 -4.86 -5.54 3.41
CA ARG A 245 -5.23 -6.66 4.28
C ARG A 245 -6.44 -6.32 5.16
N SER A 246 -6.47 -5.14 5.77
CA SER A 246 -7.58 -4.72 6.62
C SER A 246 -8.89 -4.53 5.83
N ILE A 247 -8.80 -3.92 4.64
CA ILE A 247 -9.95 -3.78 3.74
C ILE A 247 -10.44 -5.15 3.26
N ARG A 248 -9.53 -6.08 2.91
CA ARG A 248 -9.91 -7.46 2.58
C ARG A 248 -10.59 -8.17 3.76
N LEU A 249 -10.08 -8.03 4.98
CA LEU A 249 -10.74 -8.57 6.18
C LEU A 249 -12.14 -7.98 6.35
N TYR A 250 -12.29 -6.68 6.11
CA TYR A 250 -13.58 -6.00 6.21
C TYR A 250 -14.60 -6.53 5.20
N THR A 251 -14.29 -6.47 3.91
CA THR A 251 -15.20 -6.90 2.84
C THR A 251 -15.53 -8.39 2.93
N THR A 252 -14.52 -9.25 3.16
CA THR A 252 -14.75 -10.69 3.31
C THR A 252 -15.62 -11.02 4.52
N THR A 253 -15.49 -10.30 5.62
CA THR A 253 -16.33 -10.53 6.80
C THR A 253 -17.79 -10.15 6.53
N LEU A 254 -18.04 -9.02 5.85
CA LEU A 254 -19.40 -8.63 5.45
C LEU A 254 -20.07 -9.74 4.61
N LEU A 255 -19.37 -10.25 3.60
CA LEU A 255 -19.88 -11.31 2.73
C LEU A 255 -20.05 -12.64 3.46
N GLN A 256 -19.08 -13.02 4.31
CA GLN A 256 -19.13 -14.26 5.06
C GLN A 256 -20.27 -14.27 6.08
N VAL A 257 -20.53 -13.19 6.81
CA VAL A 257 -21.65 -13.13 7.76
C VAL A 257 -23.00 -13.26 7.05
N GLN A 258 -23.16 -12.59 5.89
CA GLN A 258 -24.38 -12.69 5.08
C GLN A 258 -24.57 -14.09 4.48
N ALA A 259 -23.48 -14.78 4.14
CA ALA A 259 -23.53 -16.17 3.68
C ALA A 259 -23.80 -17.16 4.83
N LEU A 260 -23.38 -16.84 6.06
CA LEU A 260 -23.51 -17.69 7.24
C LEU A 260 -24.89 -17.61 7.89
N VAL A 261 -25.47 -16.40 8.01
CA VAL A 261 -26.70 -16.15 8.76
C VAL A 261 -27.77 -15.59 7.82
N PRO A 262 -29.01 -16.12 7.84
CA PRO A 262 -29.54 -17.13 8.77
C PRO A 262 -29.31 -18.60 8.36
N ALA A 263 -28.85 -18.87 7.15
CA ALA A 263 -29.07 -20.17 6.51
C ALA A 263 -28.07 -21.29 6.88
N LYS A 264 -26.82 -20.98 7.26
CA LYS A 264 -25.76 -22.00 7.39
C LYS A 264 -25.32 -22.26 8.83
N LEU A 265 -25.21 -21.23 9.66
CA LEU A 265 -24.65 -21.34 11.00
C LEU A 265 -25.53 -22.18 11.94
N SER A 266 -26.81 -21.84 12.07
CA SER A 266 -27.73 -22.57 12.96
C SER A 266 -27.90 -24.05 12.58
N PRO A 267 -28.08 -24.42 11.29
CA PRO A 267 -28.11 -25.83 10.89
C PRO A 267 -26.79 -26.57 11.14
N ALA A 268 -25.63 -25.92 10.94
CA ALA A 268 -24.34 -26.54 11.22
C ALA A 268 -24.16 -26.82 12.72
N LEU A 269 -24.60 -25.91 13.60
CA LEU A 269 -24.60 -26.13 15.04
C LEU A 269 -25.60 -27.22 15.46
N ALA A 270 -26.78 -27.27 14.82
CA ALA A 270 -27.76 -28.33 15.04
C ALA A 270 -27.22 -29.72 14.64
N ARG A 271 -26.45 -29.81 13.55
CA ARG A 271 -25.79 -31.06 13.12
C ARG A 271 -24.84 -31.61 14.17
N LEU A 272 -24.20 -30.77 14.98
CA LEU A 272 -23.33 -31.23 16.08
C LEU A 272 -24.10 -31.98 17.18
N LYS A 273 -25.41 -31.77 17.28
CA LYS A 273 -26.31 -32.45 18.23
C LYS A 273 -26.98 -33.70 17.62
N SER A 274 -26.99 -33.83 16.29
CA SER A 274 -27.80 -34.84 15.59
C SER A 274 -27.46 -36.30 15.90
N GLN A 275 -26.22 -36.57 16.30
CA GLN A 275 -25.73 -37.92 16.62
C GLN A 275 -24.89 -37.91 17.89
N PRO A 276 -24.87 -39.01 18.67
CA PRO A 276 -23.96 -39.16 19.79
C PRO A 276 -22.49 -39.05 19.35
N LEU A 277 -21.64 -38.49 20.21
CA LEU A 277 -20.24 -38.19 19.86
C LEU A 277 -19.46 -39.43 19.40
N LEU A 278 -19.65 -40.58 20.04
CA LEU A 278 -18.96 -41.84 19.72
C LEU A 278 -19.50 -42.52 18.44
N SER A 279 -20.64 -42.07 17.93
CA SER A 279 -21.24 -42.56 16.67
C SER A 279 -20.72 -41.81 15.44
N ASP A 280 -19.88 -40.78 15.61
CA ASP A 280 -19.33 -40.00 14.52
C ASP A 280 -18.35 -40.83 13.67
N ALA A 281 -18.62 -40.93 12.36
CA ALA A 281 -17.82 -41.71 11.42
C ALA A 281 -16.33 -41.29 11.40
N HIS A 282 -16.04 -39.99 11.47
CA HIS A 282 -14.65 -39.51 11.45
C HIS A 282 -13.90 -39.84 12.75
N LEU A 283 -14.59 -39.94 13.88
CA LEU A 283 -13.99 -40.41 15.13
C LEU A 283 -13.74 -41.91 15.11
N GLN A 284 -14.64 -42.70 14.53
CA GLN A 284 -14.50 -44.15 14.43
C GLN A 284 -13.35 -44.58 13.51
N CYS A 285 -13.07 -43.80 12.45
CA CYS A 285 -11.95 -44.06 11.55
C CYS A 285 -10.56 -43.75 12.17
N LEU A 286 -10.49 -43.14 13.37
CA LEU A 286 -9.20 -42.84 14.00
C LEU A 286 -8.59 -44.09 14.64
N GLU A 287 -7.63 -44.70 13.94
CA GLU A 287 -6.84 -45.84 14.44
C GLU A 287 -6.20 -45.59 15.80
N SER A 288 -5.84 -44.34 16.09
CA SER A 288 -5.24 -43.97 17.38
C SER A 288 -6.17 -44.18 18.59
N LEU A 289 -7.49 -44.12 18.39
CA LEU A 289 -8.48 -44.24 19.46
C LEU A 289 -9.02 -45.67 19.61
N GLN A 290 -9.02 -46.49 18.55
CA GLN A 290 -9.52 -47.87 18.55
C GLN A 290 -10.91 -47.97 19.22
N LEU A 291 -11.85 -47.14 18.77
CA LEU A 291 -13.18 -47.07 19.36
C LEU A 291 -13.98 -48.36 19.11
N ASP A 292 -13.69 -49.10 18.05
CA ASP A 292 -14.20 -50.44 17.76
C ASP A 292 -14.07 -51.41 18.95
N VAL A 293 -12.96 -51.33 19.69
CA VAL A 293 -12.70 -52.16 20.87
C VAL A 293 -13.00 -51.41 22.17
N ARG A 294 -12.63 -50.14 22.26
CA ARG A 294 -12.64 -49.37 23.53
C ARG A 294 -13.99 -48.74 23.86
N GLN A 295 -14.88 -48.56 22.89
CA GLN A 295 -16.20 -47.95 23.10
C GLN A 295 -17.07 -48.76 24.06
N ARG A 296 -16.96 -50.09 24.06
CA ARG A 296 -17.75 -51.00 24.92
C ARG A 296 -17.47 -50.80 26.42
N TRP A 297 -16.32 -50.22 26.76
CA TRP A 297 -15.89 -49.95 28.13
C TRP A 297 -16.19 -48.51 28.58
N CYS A 298 -16.84 -47.71 27.72
CA CYS A 298 -17.36 -46.40 28.08
C CYS A 298 -18.75 -46.56 28.73
N GLY A 299 -19.04 -45.79 29.78
CA GLY A 299 -20.35 -45.84 30.46
C GLY A 299 -21.51 -45.39 29.55
N GLU A 300 -22.73 -45.74 29.92
CA GLU A 300 -23.96 -45.42 29.16
C GLU A 300 -24.11 -43.91 28.88
N GLU A 301 -23.76 -43.07 29.86
CA GLU A 301 -23.77 -41.61 29.72
C GLU A 301 -22.85 -41.11 28.61
N MET A 302 -21.72 -41.79 28.37
CA MET A 302 -20.77 -41.43 27.32
C MET A 302 -21.23 -41.91 25.94
N LEU A 303 -21.88 -43.08 25.87
CA LEU A 303 -22.42 -43.65 24.64
C LEU A 303 -23.58 -42.81 24.08
N LEU A 304 -24.38 -42.21 24.96
CA LEU A 304 -25.51 -41.34 24.61
C LEU A 304 -25.15 -39.85 24.58
N PHE A 305 -23.90 -39.48 24.88
CA PHE A 305 -23.52 -38.08 24.99
C PHE A 305 -23.67 -37.35 23.65
N THR A 306 -24.50 -36.30 23.66
CA THR A 306 -24.60 -35.31 22.59
C THR A 306 -24.11 -33.95 23.12
N PRO A 307 -23.23 -33.24 22.39
CA PRO A 307 -22.77 -31.92 22.80
C PRO A 307 -23.95 -30.95 23.01
N PHE A 308 -24.02 -30.32 24.18
CA PHE A 308 -25.02 -29.28 24.43
C PHE A 308 -24.58 -27.97 23.75
N VAL A 309 -25.14 -27.71 22.57
CA VAL A 309 -24.92 -26.48 21.79
C VAL A 309 -26.26 -25.81 21.52
N ARG A 310 -26.40 -24.55 21.94
CA ARG A 310 -27.56 -23.71 21.57
C ARG A 310 -27.40 -23.29 20.09
N HIS A 311 -28.45 -23.47 19.30
CA HIS A 311 -28.43 -23.18 17.85
C HIS A 311 -29.52 -22.20 17.40
N ASP A 312 -30.56 -22.01 18.22
CA ASP A 312 -31.74 -21.17 17.92
C ASP A 312 -31.73 -19.81 18.64
N ASP A 313 -30.59 -19.37 19.17
CA ASP A 313 -30.46 -18.17 19.99
C ASP A 313 -30.10 -16.90 19.19
N LEU A 314 -30.14 -16.96 17.85
CA LEU A 314 -29.79 -15.86 16.96
C LEU A 314 -30.93 -15.59 15.95
N GLU A 315 -31.62 -14.48 16.12
CA GLU A 315 -32.59 -13.98 15.15
C GLU A 315 -31.91 -13.21 14.01
N GLY A 316 -32.49 -13.27 12.81
CA GLY A 316 -31.95 -12.58 11.63
C GLY A 316 -31.82 -11.07 11.80
N GLN A 317 -32.77 -10.42 12.49
CA GLN A 317 -32.72 -8.97 12.75
C GLN A 317 -31.59 -8.60 13.71
N GLN A 318 -31.39 -9.41 14.76
CA GLN A 318 -30.30 -9.22 15.70
C GLN A 318 -28.94 -9.41 15.03
N ALA A 319 -28.81 -10.41 14.14
CA ALA A 319 -27.58 -10.62 13.37
C ALA A 319 -27.26 -9.43 12.45
N ARG A 320 -28.27 -8.83 11.80
CA ARG A 320 -28.10 -7.62 10.99
C ARG A 320 -27.65 -6.43 11.82
N SER A 321 -28.24 -6.21 12.98
CA SER A 321 -27.82 -5.15 13.92
C SER A 321 -26.36 -5.33 14.35
N MET A 322 -25.98 -6.55 14.76
CA MET A 322 -24.60 -6.86 15.16
C MET A 322 -23.60 -6.64 14.01
N LEU A 323 -23.98 -6.98 12.78
CA LEU A 323 -23.16 -6.73 11.60
C LEU A 323 -23.06 -5.24 11.29
N GLY A 324 -24.13 -4.46 11.42
CA GLY A 324 -24.14 -3.01 11.21
C GLY A 324 -23.25 -2.26 12.20
N ASP A 325 -23.37 -2.58 13.49
CA ASP A 325 -22.51 -2.01 14.54
C ASP A 325 -21.03 -2.33 14.29
N TRP A 326 -20.74 -3.57 13.89
CA TRP A 326 -19.38 -3.96 13.53
C TRP A 326 -18.88 -3.29 12.24
N ALA A 327 -19.74 -3.15 11.21
CA ALA A 327 -19.39 -2.58 9.92
C ALA A 327 -19.08 -1.08 10.04
N SER A 328 -19.83 -0.35 10.84
CA SER A 328 -19.56 1.07 11.12
C SER A 328 -18.23 1.27 11.85
N GLN A 329 -17.96 0.47 12.90
CA GLN A 329 -16.70 0.54 13.62
C GLN A 329 -15.51 0.08 12.75
N GLY A 330 -15.67 -1.00 12.00
CA GLY A 330 -14.65 -1.52 11.09
C GLY A 330 -14.33 -0.56 9.95
N GLY A 331 -15.35 0.13 9.44
CA GLY A 331 -15.20 1.21 8.46
C GLY A 331 -14.33 2.34 8.98
N ARG A 332 -14.63 2.84 10.18
CA ARG A 332 -13.81 3.87 10.86
C ARG A 332 -12.36 3.44 11.07
N VAL A 333 -12.12 2.20 11.49
CA VAL A 333 -10.76 1.65 11.67
C VAL A 333 -9.99 1.62 10.35
N ASN A 334 -10.64 1.23 9.26
CA ASN A 334 -10.02 1.23 7.93
C ASN A 334 -9.68 2.64 7.44
N LEU A 335 -10.59 3.60 7.62
CA LEU A 335 -10.37 4.99 7.20
C LEU A 335 -9.26 5.65 8.03
N GLU A 336 -9.24 5.44 9.34
CA GLU A 336 -8.19 5.95 10.22
C GLU A 336 -6.83 5.32 9.86
N GLY A 337 -6.79 4.00 9.64
CA GLY A 337 -5.57 3.29 9.24
C GLY A 337 -5.05 3.71 7.85
N LEU A 338 -5.96 3.90 6.88
CA LEU A 338 -5.64 4.44 5.56
C LEU A 338 -5.06 5.86 5.67
N THR A 339 -5.70 6.73 6.45
CA THR A 339 -5.25 8.12 6.65
C THR A 339 -3.86 8.16 7.27
N LYS A 340 -3.61 7.41 8.34
CA LYS A 340 -2.28 7.32 8.98
C LYS A 340 -1.21 6.81 8.03
N THR A 341 -1.52 5.78 7.23
CA THR A 341 -0.56 5.27 6.24
C THR A 341 -0.25 6.32 5.17
N LEU A 342 -1.27 7.05 4.72
CA LEU A 342 -1.14 8.13 3.73
C LEU A 342 -0.32 9.33 4.26
N GLU A 343 -0.42 9.69 5.54
CA GLU A 343 0.33 10.79 6.16
C GLU A 343 1.85 10.64 5.99
N HIS A 344 2.37 9.41 6.00
CA HIS A 344 3.80 9.13 5.82
C HIS A 344 4.24 9.06 4.35
N MET A 345 3.30 8.95 3.41
CA MET A 345 3.60 8.84 1.98
C MET A 345 3.83 10.22 1.35
N THR A 346 5.03 10.47 0.83
CA THR A 346 5.38 11.74 0.15
C THR A 346 5.55 11.60 -1.37
N ASP A 347 5.56 10.37 -1.86
CA ASP A 347 5.69 10.05 -3.28
C ASP A 347 4.30 9.94 -3.94
N PRO A 348 4.00 10.78 -4.95
CA PRO A 348 2.70 10.75 -5.64
C PRO A 348 2.46 9.43 -6.36
N GLU A 349 3.49 8.75 -6.88
CA GLU A 349 3.31 7.48 -7.58
C GLU A 349 2.85 6.38 -6.62
N ALA A 350 3.50 6.26 -5.46
CA ALA A 350 3.09 5.33 -4.41
C ALA A 350 1.65 5.58 -3.93
N ILE A 351 1.22 6.83 -3.79
CA ILE A 351 -0.16 7.18 -3.39
C ILE A 351 -1.15 6.73 -4.47
N ILE A 352 -0.85 6.94 -5.75
CA ILE A 352 -1.71 6.50 -6.87
C ILE A 352 -1.79 4.99 -6.91
N ASP A 353 -0.69 4.28 -6.68
CA ASP A 353 -0.68 2.83 -6.68
C ASP A 353 -1.49 2.26 -5.51
N LEU A 354 -1.38 2.85 -4.31
CA LEU A 354 -2.23 2.50 -3.16
C LEU A 354 -3.71 2.78 -3.46
N ARG A 355 -4.04 3.96 -4.01
CA ARG A 355 -5.40 4.31 -4.46
C ARG A 355 -5.96 3.26 -5.39
N THR A 356 -5.17 2.87 -6.39
CA THR A 356 -5.56 1.90 -7.42
C THR A 356 -5.87 0.55 -6.77
N LYS A 357 -5.00 0.06 -5.88
CA LYS A 357 -5.19 -1.22 -5.20
C LYS A 357 -6.41 -1.19 -4.25
N VAL A 358 -6.56 -0.14 -3.46
CA VAL A 358 -7.66 0.03 -2.49
C VAL A 358 -9.01 0.08 -3.19
N LEU A 359 -9.16 0.97 -4.17
CA LEU A 359 -10.43 1.14 -4.89
C LEU A 359 -10.78 -0.09 -5.71
N ARG A 360 -9.82 -0.79 -6.34
CA ARG A 360 -10.10 -2.06 -7.04
C ARG A 360 -10.60 -3.15 -6.09
N LEU A 361 -10.02 -3.26 -4.89
CA LEU A 361 -10.52 -4.21 -3.89
C LEU A 361 -11.94 -3.84 -3.41
N TRP A 362 -12.21 -2.55 -3.22
CA TRP A 362 -13.53 -2.06 -2.82
C TRP A 362 -14.58 -2.26 -3.91
N ILE A 363 -14.27 -1.94 -5.17
CA ILE A 363 -15.19 -2.15 -6.30
C ILE A 363 -15.52 -3.64 -6.44
N ARG A 364 -14.52 -4.52 -6.30
CA ARG A 364 -14.71 -5.97 -6.41
C ARG A 364 -15.61 -6.55 -5.32
N ASP A 365 -15.38 -6.19 -4.05
CA ASP A 365 -16.00 -6.90 -2.92
C ASP A 365 -16.96 -6.03 -2.08
N GLY A 366 -16.83 -4.71 -2.10
CA GLY A 366 -17.55 -3.77 -1.25
C GLY A 366 -19.02 -3.60 -1.64
N GLY A 367 -19.33 -3.56 -2.94
CA GLY A 367 -20.71 -3.43 -3.45
C GLY A 367 -21.58 -4.67 -3.25
N ARG A 368 -20.98 -5.81 -2.92
CA ARG A 368 -21.66 -7.11 -2.86
C ARG A 368 -22.43 -7.33 -1.55
N ALA A 369 -22.10 -6.58 -0.50
CA ALA A 369 -22.73 -6.71 0.80
C ALA A 369 -24.11 -6.03 0.81
N LYS A 370 -25.18 -6.81 0.98
CA LYS A 370 -26.56 -6.29 0.98
C LYS A 370 -26.85 -5.45 2.24
N GLY A 371 -27.55 -4.32 2.06
CA GLY A 371 -28.01 -3.47 3.16
C GLY A 371 -27.02 -2.41 3.63
N PHE A 372 -25.94 -2.18 2.88
CA PHE A 372 -25.01 -1.08 3.05
C PHE A 372 -24.98 -0.26 1.77
N ASP A 373 -24.79 1.06 1.86
CA ASP A 373 -24.52 1.89 0.69
C ASP A 373 -23.02 1.78 0.34
N PRO A 374 -22.65 1.22 -0.83
CA PRO A 374 -21.26 1.11 -1.22
C PRO A 374 -20.60 2.47 -1.51
N GLY A 375 -21.40 3.50 -1.81
CA GLY A 375 -20.95 4.84 -2.18
C GLY A 375 -20.29 5.59 -1.02
N GLU A 376 -20.89 5.55 0.18
CA GLU A 376 -20.40 6.30 1.35
C GLU A 376 -18.94 5.96 1.69
N MET A 377 -18.63 4.66 1.85
CA MET A 377 -17.27 4.21 2.16
C MET A 377 -16.29 4.46 1.00
N GLN A 378 -16.77 4.36 -0.25
CA GLN A 378 -15.94 4.67 -1.42
C GLN A 378 -15.55 6.15 -1.41
N ASP A 379 -16.49 7.04 -1.14
CA ASP A 379 -16.28 8.48 -1.09
C ASP A 379 -15.37 8.86 0.07
N ASP A 380 -15.55 8.27 1.25
CA ASP A 380 -14.64 8.47 2.39
C ASP A 380 -13.19 8.05 2.06
N MET A 381 -13.00 6.91 1.39
CA MET A 381 -11.67 6.46 0.93
C MET A 381 -11.09 7.41 -0.13
N ARG A 382 -11.91 7.87 -1.08
CA ARG A 382 -11.51 8.82 -2.12
C ARG A 382 -11.09 10.15 -1.52
N ASP A 383 -11.84 10.67 -0.55
CA ASP A 383 -11.58 11.93 0.10
C ASP A 383 -10.30 11.88 0.95
N ALA A 384 -10.05 10.79 1.68
CA ALA A 384 -8.80 10.60 2.42
C ALA A 384 -7.57 10.60 1.49
N ILE A 385 -7.64 9.86 0.38
CA ILE A 385 -6.57 9.79 -0.63
C ILE A 385 -6.37 11.13 -1.34
N SER A 386 -7.46 11.77 -1.75
CA SER A 386 -7.42 13.03 -2.49
C SER A 386 -6.90 14.17 -1.61
N SER A 387 -7.29 14.20 -0.33
CA SER A 387 -6.77 15.16 0.65
C SER A 387 -5.26 15.02 0.84
N ARG A 388 -4.75 13.79 0.91
CA ARG A 388 -3.29 13.57 0.98
C ARG A 388 -2.59 14.00 -0.31
N MET A 389 -3.14 13.63 -1.47
CA MET A 389 -2.56 14.02 -2.76
C MET A 389 -2.50 15.55 -2.90
N LEU A 390 -3.55 16.27 -2.49
CA LEU A 390 -3.57 17.73 -2.44
C LEU A 390 -2.47 18.29 -1.55
N ALA A 391 -2.31 17.77 -0.33
CA ALA A 391 -1.24 18.21 0.58
C ALA A 391 0.16 17.98 -0.02
N VAL A 392 0.40 16.81 -0.64
CA VAL A 392 1.69 16.51 -1.31
C VAL A 392 1.92 17.44 -2.50
N LEU A 393 0.89 17.73 -3.30
CA LEU A 393 0.98 18.70 -4.41
C LEU A 393 1.36 20.10 -3.88
N GLU A 394 0.67 20.57 -2.84
CA GLU A 394 0.93 21.86 -2.20
C GLU A 394 2.36 21.96 -1.68
N ASP A 395 2.82 20.98 -0.89
CA ASP A 395 4.17 20.94 -0.33
C ASP A 395 5.25 20.95 -1.43
N LYS A 396 5.07 20.13 -2.47
CA LYS A 396 6.04 20.01 -3.57
C LYS A 396 6.10 21.28 -4.41
N VAL A 397 4.96 21.90 -4.72
CA VAL A 397 4.93 23.18 -5.45
C VAL A 397 5.54 24.30 -4.61
N ALA A 398 5.24 24.33 -3.30
CA ALA A 398 5.76 25.34 -2.38
C ALA A 398 7.28 25.35 -2.31
N THR A 399 7.98 24.23 -2.60
CA THR A 399 9.45 24.20 -2.65
C THR A 399 10.09 25.17 -3.66
N LEU A 400 9.31 25.79 -4.57
CA LEU A 400 9.80 26.86 -5.44
C LEU A 400 10.42 28.03 -4.67
N HIS A 401 9.91 28.33 -3.46
CA HIS A 401 10.45 29.42 -2.63
C HIS A 401 11.94 29.22 -2.28
N LEU A 402 12.42 27.98 -2.26
CA LEU A 402 13.83 27.69 -1.99
C LEU A 402 14.74 28.37 -3.01
N VAL A 403 14.33 28.47 -4.28
CA VAL A 403 15.09 29.21 -5.30
C VAL A 403 15.23 30.69 -4.91
N GLY A 404 14.16 31.29 -4.38
CA GLY A 404 14.19 32.66 -3.86
C GLY A 404 15.12 32.80 -2.65
N SER A 405 15.04 31.87 -1.69
CA SER A 405 15.94 31.84 -0.52
C SER A 405 17.41 31.61 -0.89
N ASP A 406 17.68 30.83 -1.94
CA ASP A 406 19.04 30.62 -2.42
C ASP A 406 19.62 31.86 -3.10
N MET A 407 18.79 32.61 -3.82
CA MET A 407 19.18 33.92 -4.34
C MET A 407 19.42 34.91 -3.20
N GLU A 408 18.56 34.92 -2.17
CA GLU A 408 18.72 35.75 -0.98
C GLU A 408 20.05 35.46 -0.25
N THR A 409 20.37 34.20 -0.01
CA THR A 409 21.63 33.80 0.65
C THR A 409 22.86 34.15 -0.20
N THR A 410 22.76 34.01 -1.53
CA THR A 410 23.83 34.40 -2.46
C THR A 410 24.05 35.91 -2.44
N LEU A 411 22.98 36.70 -2.46
CA LEU A 411 23.04 38.17 -2.42
C LEU A 411 23.43 38.71 -1.04
N GLY A 412 23.07 38.01 0.05
CA GLY A 412 23.46 38.35 1.41
C GLY A 412 24.95 38.15 1.67
N ASN A 413 25.54 37.09 1.11
CA ASN A 413 26.96 36.76 1.25
C ASN A 413 27.80 37.21 0.04
N TRP A 414 27.35 38.24 -0.69
CA TRP A 414 27.95 38.63 -1.95
C TRP A 414 29.39 39.15 -1.76
N GLN A 415 30.32 38.55 -2.51
CA GLN A 415 31.72 38.99 -2.57
C GLN A 415 32.09 39.35 -4.00
N ALA A 416 32.37 40.64 -4.24
CA ALA A 416 32.81 41.13 -5.55
C ALA A 416 34.15 40.47 -5.94
N GLY A 417 34.25 40.00 -7.18
CA GLY A 417 35.40 39.26 -7.71
C GLY A 417 35.44 37.76 -7.35
N VAL A 418 34.47 37.25 -6.57
CA VAL A 418 34.37 35.83 -6.18
C VAL A 418 33.03 35.24 -6.62
N SER A 419 31.92 35.87 -6.22
CA SER A 419 30.55 35.42 -6.55
C SER A 419 30.18 35.65 -8.03
N ASP A 420 30.78 36.68 -8.63
CA ASP A 420 30.64 37.09 -10.04
C ASP A 420 31.74 36.53 -10.95
N LYS A 421 32.79 35.90 -10.39
CA LYS A 421 33.93 35.43 -11.17
C LYS A 421 33.50 34.36 -12.17
N LEU A 422 33.72 34.66 -13.44
CA LEU A 422 33.62 33.73 -14.56
C LEU A 422 35.04 33.28 -14.92
N PRO A 423 35.43 32.02 -14.71
CA PRO A 423 36.73 31.53 -15.18
C PRO A 423 36.77 31.57 -16.71
N GLY A 424 37.82 32.14 -17.29
CA GLY A 424 38.04 32.21 -18.72
C GLY A 424 38.33 30.82 -19.29
N LEU A 425 37.73 30.47 -20.43
CA LEU A 425 38.00 29.18 -21.09
C LEU A 425 39.49 29.04 -21.45
N TRP A 426 40.12 30.17 -21.73
CA TRP A 426 41.51 30.30 -22.14
C TRP A 426 42.46 30.64 -20.98
N ASP A 427 41.99 30.56 -19.73
CA ASP A 427 42.87 30.66 -18.56
C ASP A 427 43.73 29.39 -18.44
N GLU A 428 44.89 29.46 -17.76
CA GLU A 428 45.97 28.44 -17.80
C GLU A 428 45.49 26.99 -17.56
N ASP A 429 44.49 26.78 -16.71
CA ASP A 429 43.94 25.44 -16.42
C ASP A 429 42.56 25.18 -17.07
N GLY A 430 41.95 26.18 -17.70
CA GLY A 430 40.53 26.19 -18.06
C GLY A 430 40.16 25.32 -19.26
N TYR A 431 41.01 25.29 -20.28
CA TYR A 431 40.76 24.56 -21.52
C TYR A 431 41.00 23.06 -21.35
N ASP A 432 42.16 22.70 -20.79
CA ASP A 432 42.57 21.30 -20.62
C ASP A 432 41.68 20.58 -19.61
N ALA A 433 41.28 21.23 -18.52
CA ALA A 433 40.35 20.67 -17.55
C ALA A 433 38.95 20.45 -18.16
N ALA A 434 38.47 21.36 -19.02
CA ALA A 434 37.18 21.22 -19.68
C ALA A 434 37.17 20.12 -20.75
N LEU A 435 38.32 19.87 -21.40
CA LEU A 435 38.46 18.85 -22.44
C LEU A 435 38.73 17.44 -21.88
N ALA A 436 39.23 17.33 -20.66
CA ALA A 436 39.60 16.06 -20.01
C ALA A 436 38.43 15.03 -19.96
N ASP A 437 37.19 15.51 -19.77
CA ASP A 437 35.98 14.67 -19.69
C ASP A 437 35.31 14.40 -21.05
N GLY A 438 35.91 14.88 -22.14
CA GLY A 438 35.47 14.64 -23.52
C GLY A 438 34.62 15.76 -24.13
N ALA A 439 34.21 15.55 -25.39
CA ALA A 439 33.62 16.60 -26.23
C ALA A 439 32.24 17.11 -25.74
N VAL A 440 31.40 16.25 -25.16
CA VAL A 440 30.05 16.64 -24.70
C VAL A 440 30.10 17.51 -23.44
N PRO A 441 30.87 17.15 -22.39
CA PRO A 441 31.15 18.05 -21.27
C PRO A 441 31.82 19.35 -21.71
N PHE A 442 32.78 19.29 -22.62
CA PHE A 442 33.43 20.48 -23.18
C PHE A 442 32.43 21.43 -23.86
N MET A 443 31.56 20.92 -24.74
CA MET A 443 30.51 21.74 -25.37
C MET A 443 29.54 22.35 -24.35
N ARG A 444 29.24 21.61 -23.27
CA ARG A 444 28.42 22.13 -22.16
C ARG A 444 29.14 23.26 -21.44
N GLU A 445 30.45 23.13 -21.22
CA GLU A 445 31.29 24.13 -20.56
C GLU A 445 31.48 25.39 -21.42
N VAL A 446 31.61 25.24 -22.73
CA VAL A 446 31.57 26.38 -23.66
C VAL A 446 30.21 27.08 -23.58
N SER A 447 29.11 26.32 -23.55
CA SER A 447 27.76 26.87 -23.45
C SER A 447 27.48 27.54 -22.09
N THR A 448 27.98 27.01 -20.98
CA THR A 448 27.82 27.64 -19.64
C THR A 448 28.53 28.98 -19.60
N ARG A 449 29.75 29.06 -20.14
CA ARG A 449 30.55 30.29 -20.17
C ARG A 449 30.00 31.33 -21.14
N LEU A 450 29.55 30.92 -22.34
CA LEU A 450 28.89 31.82 -23.29
C LEU A 450 27.62 32.46 -22.70
N ASN A 451 26.90 31.71 -21.85
CA ASN A 451 25.71 32.20 -21.15
C ASN A 451 26.03 32.88 -19.81
N GLY A 452 27.31 33.13 -19.49
CA GLY A 452 27.69 33.83 -18.25
C GLY A 452 27.29 33.08 -16.96
N ARG A 453 27.17 31.75 -17.00
CA ARG A 453 26.77 30.95 -15.83
C ARG A 453 27.92 30.83 -14.84
N SER A 454 27.98 31.74 -13.87
CA SER A 454 28.84 31.55 -12.70
C SER A 454 28.38 30.33 -11.87
N LYS A 455 29.22 29.88 -10.92
CA LYS A 455 28.85 28.80 -10.00
C LYS A 455 27.53 29.12 -9.28
N ALA A 456 27.37 30.35 -8.80
CA ALA A 456 26.15 30.82 -8.14
C ALA A 456 24.90 30.79 -9.05
N VAL A 457 25.05 31.20 -10.32
CA VAL A 457 23.94 31.12 -11.30
C VAL A 457 23.57 29.67 -11.58
N SER A 458 24.57 28.79 -11.71
CA SER A 458 24.37 27.37 -11.99
C SER A 458 23.66 26.66 -10.84
N GLU A 459 24.00 26.97 -9.58
CA GLU A 459 23.34 26.42 -8.41
C GLU A 459 21.85 26.83 -8.35
N ALA A 460 21.53 28.12 -8.57
CA ALA A 460 20.14 28.59 -8.61
C ALA A 460 19.35 27.96 -9.78
N ALA A 461 19.94 27.91 -10.98
CA ALA A 461 19.32 27.31 -12.16
C ALA A 461 19.11 25.79 -12.03
N GLN A 462 20.03 25.08 -11.35
CA GLN A 462 19.90 23.65 -11.09
C GLN A 462 18.78 23.36 -10.11
N ARG A 463 18.62 24.18 -9.06
CA ARG A 463 17.52 24.04 -8.10
C ARG A 463 16.17 24.29 -8.75
N TYR A 464 16.05 25.34 -9.57
CA TYR A 464 14.85 25.57 -10.38
C TYR A 464 14.58 24.40 -11.35
N SER A 465 15.61 23.89 -12.03
CA SER A 465 15.47 22.73 -12.92
C SER A 465 15.02 21.46 -12.19
N SER A 466 15.48 21.26 -10.96
CA SER A 466 15.05 20.15 -10.10
C SER A 466 13.58 20.30 -9.74
N TRP A 467 13.15 21.51 -9.36
CA TRP A 467 11.75 21.82 -9.08
C TRP A 467 10.84 21.59 -10.30
N VAL A 468 11.24 22.04 -11.50
CA VAL A 468 10.49 21.78 -12.75
C VAL A 468 10.28 20.28 -12.96
N ARG A 469 11.31 19.45 -12.74
CA ARG A 469 11.18 17.97 -12.85
C ARG A 469 10.19 17.40 -11.84
N VAL A 470 10.14 17.93 -10.62
CA VAL A 470 9.16 17.51 -9.61
C VAL A 470 7.74 17.84 -10.06
N VAL A 471 7.50 19.05 -10.57
CA VAL A 471 6.20 19.48 -11.10
C VAL A 471 5.79 18.64 -12.32
N ASP A 472 6.72 18.35 -13.23
CA ASP A 472 6.46 17.47 -14.38
C ASP A 472 6.12 16.05 -13.94
N GLY A 473 6.77 15.54 -12.88
CA GLY A 473 6.41 14.27 -12.25
C GLY A 473 4.97 14.27 -11.73
N LEU A 474 4.56 15.34 -11.04
CA LEU A 474 3.18 15.51 -10.57
C LEU A 474 2.18 15.57 -11.73
N ARG A 475 2.49 16.30 -12.82
CA ARG A 475 1.63 16.34 -14.01
C ARG A 475 1.47 14.96 -14.64
N LYS A 476 2.55 14.20 -14.79
CA LYS A 476 2.52 12.82 -15.29
C LYS A 476 1.70 11.89 -14.39
N ALA A 477 1.82 12.05 -13.07
CA ALA A 477 1.04 11.30 -12.09
C ALA A 477 -0.47 11.60 -12.25
N LEU A 478 -0.85 12.86 -12.46
CA LEU A 478 -2.24 13.25 -12.75
C LEU A 478 -2.74 12.72 -14.10
N GLU A 479 -1.92 12.74 -15.15
CA GLU A 479 -2.26 12.13 -16.44
C GLU A 479 -2.46 10.60 -16.33
N LYS A 480 -1.68 9.93 -15.48
CA LYS A 480 -1.86 8.50 -15.20
C LYS A 480 -3.23 8.27 -14.57
N LEU A 481 -3.65 9.11 -13.63
CA LEU A 481 -4.98 9.03 -13.00
C LEU A 481 -6.12 9.23 -14.01
N GLU A 482 -5.99 10.21 -14.92
CA GLU A 482 -7.01 10.48 -15.95
C GLU A 482 -7.19 9.31 -16.92
N LYS A 483 -6.12 8.57 -17.22
CA LYS A 483 -6.12 7.41 -18.12
C LYS A 483 -6.58 6.11 -17.46
N GLN A 484 -6.81 6.08 -16.14
CA GLN A 484 -7.26 4.87 -15.45
C GLN A 484 -8.69 4.49 -15.86
N ARG A 485 -8.90 3.19 -16.09
CA ARG A 485 -10.22 2.60 -16.32
C ARG A 485 -10.66 1.82 -15.08
N TRP A 486 -11.93 1.95 -14.74
CA TRP A 486 -12.54 1.39 -13.53
C TRP A 486 -13.65 0.39 -13.86
N GLU A 487 -13.29 -0.63 -14.61
CA GLU A 487 -14.15 -1.77 -14.94
C GLU A 487 -14.03 -2.85 -13.84
N ASN A 488 -15.14 -3.52 -13.53
CA ASN A 488 -15.13 -4.69 -12.65
C ASN A 488 -14.92 -5.93 -13.52
N ASP A 489 -13.71 -6.49 -13.54
CA ASP A 489 -13.33 -7.63 -14.40
C ASP A 489 -13.97 -8.98 -13.98
N TYR A 490 -14.89 -9.00 -13.01
CA TYR A 490 -15.51 -10.21 -12.46
C TYR A 490 -16.95 -10.44 -12.97
N GLU A 491 -17.41 -11.69 -12.95
CA GLU A 491 -18.63 -12.24 -13.59
C GLU A 491 -19.99 -11.58 -13.23
N GLU A 492 -20.03 -10.55 -12.38
CA GLU A 492 -21.27 -9.84 -12.04
C GLU A 492 -21.52 -8.70 -13.06
N VAL A 493 -22.60 -8.82 -13.83
CA VAL A 493 -23.04 -7.77 -14.77
C VAL A 493 -23.51 -6.56 -13.95
N GLU A 494 -22.68 -5.53 -13.88
CA GLU A 494 -23.03 -4.22 -13.31
C GLU A 494 -23.82 -3.38 -14.33
N ASP A 495 -24.72 -2.53 -13.83
CA ASP A 495 -25.46 -1.59 -14.66
C ASP A 495 -24.50 -0.57 -15.31
N GLU A 496 -24.67 -0.31 -16.61
CA GLU A 496 -23.81 0.61 -17.39
C GLU A 496 -23.75 2.01 -16.76
N GLU A 497 -24.87 2.49 -16.22
CA GLU A 497 -24.96 3.77 -15.50
C GLU A 497 -24.03 3.83 -14.26
N THR A 498 -23.85 2.71 -13.55
CA THR A 498 -22.98 2.63 -12.37
C THR A 498 -21.50 2.68 -12.77
N ILE A 499 -21.15 2.01 -13.88
CA ILE A 499 -19.79 2.03 -14.43
C ILE A 499 -19.46 3.44 -14.94
N GLU A 500 -20.39 4.08 -15.66
CA GLU A 500 -20.22 5.45 -16.17
C GLU A 500 -20.08 6.48 -15.03
N ALA A 501 -20.95 6.41 -14.02
CA ALA A 501 -20.88 7.29 -12.85
C ALA A 501 -19.53 7.13 -12.10
N ARG A 502 -19.05 5.90 -11.95
CA ARG A 502 -17.74 5.61 -11.34
C ARG A 502 -16.58 6.16 -12.18
N GLN A 503 -16.62 5.97 -13.50
CA GLN A 503 -15.59 6.49 -14.39
C GLN A 503 -15.57 8.03 -14.42
N GLN A 504 -16.75 8.66 -14.36
CA GLN A 504 -16.88 10.11 -14.24
C GLN A 504 -16.26 10.61 -12.93
N ALA A 505 -16.58 9.98 -11.81
CA ALA A 505 -16.06 10.36 -10.50
C ALA A 505 -14.54 10.16 -10.38
N LEU A 506 -14.03 8.97 -10.70
CA LEU A 506 -12.65 8.56 -10.41
C LEU A 506 -11.61 9.01 -11.46
N SER A 507 -12.00 9.15 -12.72
CA SER A 507 -11.07 9.44 -13.82
C SER A 507 -11.27 10.81 -14.44
N ARG A 508 -12.37 11.53 -14.14
CA ARG A 508 -12.58 12.91 -14.60
C ARG A 508 -12.64 13.89 -13.44
N ASP A 509 -13.54 13.69 -12.47
CA ASP A 509 -13.79 14.68 -11.42
C ASP A 509 -12.62 14.79 -10.43
N ASP A 510 -12.11 13.66 -9.90
CA ASP A 510 -10.97 13.67 -8.97
C ASP A 510 -9.70 14.28 -9.63
N PRO A 511 -9.26 13.83 -10.84
CA PRO A 511 -8.07 14.40 -11.48
C PRO A 511 -8.26 15.87 -11.86
N ARG A 512 -9.47 16.29 -12.24
CA ARG A 512 -9.77 17.69 -12.54
C ARG A 512 -9.62 18.57 -11.30
N LYS A 513 -10.17 18.17 -10.15
CA LYS A 513 -10.00 18.90 -8.88
C LYS A 513 -8.52 19.02 -8.49
N LEU A 514 -7.75 17.93 -8.62
CA LEU A 514 -6.31 17.93 -8.36
C LEU A 514 -5.55 18.84 -9.33
N ARG A 515 -5.93 18.86 -10.61
CA ARG A 515 -5.31 19.72 -11.65
C ARG A 515 -5.61 21.19 -11.41
N GLU A 516 -6.85 21.55 -11.13
CA GLU A 516 -7.26 22.92 -10.79
C GLU A 516 -6.52 23.43 -9.55
N LYS A 517 -6.32 22.56 -8.55
CA LYS A 517 -5.54 22.90 -7.35
C LYS A 517 -4.05 23.04 -7.64
N LEU A 518 -3.43 22.10 -8.36
CA LEU A 518 -2.03 22.21 -8.81
C LEU A 518 -1.79 23.54 -9.53
N ASP A 519 -2.68 23.86 -10.45
CA ASP A 519 -2.65 25.08 -11.25
C ASP A 519 -2.76 26.34 -10.37
N ALA A 520 -3.69 26.38 -9.42
CA ALA A 520 -3.80 27.48 -8.46
C ALA A 520 -2.57 27.63 -7.55
N CYS A 521 -2.00 26.51 -7.08
CA CYS A 521 -0.78 26.50 -6.27
C CYS A 521 0.43 27.01 -7.07
N LEU A 522 0.55 26.63 -8.34
CA LEU A 522 1.62 27.12 -9.22
C LEU A 522 1.52 28.64 -9.41
N ASP A 523 0.32 29.16 -9.70
CA ASP A 523 0.12 30.59 -9.87
C ASP A 523 0.49 31.36 -8.59
N ALA A 524 0.04 30.87 -7.42
CA ALA A 524 0.39 31.46 -6.13
C ALA A 524 1.91 31.40 -5.84
N ALA A 525 2.58 30.30 -6.19
CA ALA A 525 4.01 30.14 -5.99
C ALA A 525 4.82 31.12 -6.86
N PHE A 526 4.44 31.33 -8.12
CA PHE A 526 5.10 32.32 -8.99
C PHE A 526 4.86 33.76 -8.54
N VAL A 527 3.64 34.09 -8.08
CA VAL A 527 3.34 35.41 -7.52
C VAL A 527 4.19 35.68 -6.28
N ASN A 528 4.30 34.70 -5.37
CA ASN A 528 5.13 34.81 -4.17
C ASN A 528 6.62 34.96 -4.52
N LEU A 529 7.12 34.14 -5.45
CA LEU A 529 8.50 34.24 -5.91
C LEU A 529 8.79 35.61 -6.53
N ASN A 530 7.91 36.12 -7.39
CA ASN A 530 8.06 37.45 -7.99
C ASN A 530 8.12 38.56 -6.91
N ALA A 531 7.25 38.48 -5.90
CA ALA A 531 7.25 39.41 -4.77
C ALA A 531 8.49 39.27 -3.87
N GLN A 532 9.03 38.07 -3.71
CA GLN A 532 10.30 37.84 -3.00
C GLN A 532 11.46 38.47 -3.78
N LEU A 533 11.57 38.21 -5.09
CA LEU A 533 12.62 38.79 -5.94
C LEU A 533 12.57 40.31 -5.97
N GLY A 534 11.37 40.91 -5.98
CA GLY A 534 11.20 42.36 -5.89
C GLY A 534 11.73 42.94 -4.58
N ARG A 535 11.33 42.36 -3.44
CA ARG A 535 11.82 42.78 -2.11
C ARG A 535 13.33 42.62 -1.96
N LEU A 536 13.88 41.53 -2.49
CA LEU A 536 15.34 41.30 -2.49
C LEU A 536 16.08 42.37 -3.30
N TRP A 537 15.55 42.74 -4.47
CA TRP A 537 16.17 43.76 -5.30
C TRP A 537 16.06 45.16 -4.68
N GLU A 538 14.91 45.54 -4.14
CA GLU A 538 14.71 46.82 -3.46
C GLU A 538 15.74 47.04 -2.34
N GLY A 539 15.96 46.02 -1.51
CA GLY A 539 16.95 46.07 -0.42
C GLY A 539 18.41 46.16 -0.87
N LYS A 540 18.73 45.77 -2.11
CA LYS A 540 20.10 45.69 -2.66
C LYS A 540 20.44 46.75 -3.69
N SER A 541 19.44 47.44 -4.24
CA SER A 541 19.59 48.43 -5.31
C SER A 541 20.53 49.60 -5.00
N GLY A 542 20.74 49.92 -3.71
CA GLY A 542 21.62 51.00 -3.26
C GLY A 542 23.06 50.60 -2.90
N GLU A 543 23.42 49.31 -2.97
CA GLU A 543 24.76 48.85 -2.60
C GLU A 543 25.79 49.15 -3.70
N ALA A 544 27.07 49.31 -3.32
CA ALA A 544 28.16 49.58 -4.28
C ALA A 544 28.35 48.46 -5.32
N SER A 545 27.96 47.22 -4.97
CA SER A 545 27.98 46.03 -5.84
C SER A 545 26.66 45.78 -6.58
N SER A 546 25.72 46.74 -6.56
CA SER A 546 24.38 46.60 -7.14
C SER A 546 24.37 46.22 -8.62
N GLY A 547 25.34 46.66 -9.43
CA GLY A 547 25.43 46.27 -10.84
C GLY A 547 25.84 44.80 -11.04
N SER A 548 26.83 44.28 -10.29
CA SER A 548 27.22 42.86 -10.33
C SER A 548 26.08 41.96 -9.84
N MET A 549 25.36 42.40 -8.81
CA MET A 549 24.14 41.71 -8.34
C MET A 549 23.03 41.75 -9.39
N ALA A 550 22.85 42.87 -10.09
CA ALA A 550 21.87 42.98 -11.17
C ALA A 550 22.18 42.02 -12.32
N MET A 551 23.45 41.90 -12.72
CA MET A 551 23.90 40.93 -13.74
C MET A 551 23.59 39.49 -13.32
N TYR A 552 23.83 39.13 -12.05
CA TYR A 552 23.47 37.83 -11.50
C TYR A 552 21.95 37.58 -11.56
N MET A 553 21.14 38.52 -11.07
CA MET A 553 19.68 38.37 -11.08
C MET A 553 19.12 38.27 -12.50
N LEU A 554 19.62 39.07 -13.46
CA LEU A 554 19.23 38.98 -14.87
C LEU A 554 19.52 37.60 -15.47
N ARG A 555 20.68 37.01 -15.14
CA ARG A 555 21.05 35.67 -15.60
C ARG A 555 20.16 34.58 -15.00
N VAL A 556 19.91 34.63 -13.69
CA VAL A 556 19.02 33.66 -13.04
C VAL A 556 17.59 33.80 -13.57
N LEU A 557 17.07 35.02 -13.71
CA LEU A 557 15.77 35.28 -14.32
C LEU A 557 15.69 34.75 -15.75
N ARG A 558 16.73 34.93 -16.58
CA ARG A 558 16.75 34.39 -17.94
C ARG A 558 16.65 32.87 -17.95
N GLU A 559 17.41 32.18 -17.10
CA GLU A 559 17.38 30.71 -17.01
C GLU A 559 16.02 30.18 -16.54
N MET A 560 15.40 30.86 -15.57
CA MET A 560 14.04 30.51 -15.12
C MET A 560 13.01 30.76 -16.21
N ARG A 561 13.10 31.92 -16.88
CA ARG A 561 12.19 32.32 -17.96
C ARG A 561 12.27 31.41 -19.19
N ALA A 562 13.42 30.78 -19.44
CA ALA A 562 13.59 29.82 -20.52
C ALA A 562 12.78 28.53 -20.34
N ARG A 563 12.32 28.24 -19.11
CA ARG A 563 11.55 27.04 -18.76
C ARG A 563 10.34 27.39 -17.90
N LEU A 564 9.56 28.38 -18.33
CA LEU A 564 8.30 28.70 -17.68
C LEU A 564 7.24 27.68 -18.08
N PRO A 565 6.36 27.28 -17.14
CA PRO A 565 5.14 26.59 -17.51
C PRO A 565 4.23 27.53 -18.29
N ASP A 566 3.37 26.95 -19.14
CA ASP A 566 2.36 27.69 -19.90
C ASP A 566 1.24 28.19 -18.98
N ARG A 567 1.52 29.28 -18.25
CA ARG A 567 0.64 29.87 -17.22
C ARG A 567 0.77 31.40 -17.24
N PRO A 568 -0.34 32.15 -17.13
CA PRO A 568 -0.31 33.61 -17.15
C PRO A 568 0.52 34.18 -15.99
N ALA A 569 0.36 33.67 -14.77
CA ALA A 569 1.10 34.13 -13.59
C ALA A 569 2.63 33.90 -13.70
N ALA A 570 3.06 32.92 -14.50
CA ALA A 570 4.47 32.63 -14.73
C ALA A 570 5.08 33.54 -15.81
N GLN A 571 4.29 33.98 -16.80
CA GLN A 571 4.77 34.81 -17.91
C GLN A 571 5.30 36.18 -17.45
N ASP A 572 4.73 36.72 -16.38
CA ASP A 572 5.09 38.03 -15.81
C ASP A 572 6.32 38.00 -14.88
N LEU A 573 6.87 36.80 -14.59
CA LEU A 573 7.95 36.62 -13.61
C LEU A 573 9.17 37.51 -13.92
N GLY A 574 9.47 38.44 -13.01
CA GLY A 574 10.65 39.32 -13.05
C GLY A 574 10.59 40.44 -14.08
N LEU A 575 9.57 40.53 -14.95
CA LEU A 575 9.53 41.55 -16.02
C LEU A 575 9.53 42.99 -15.48
N ALA A 576 8.85 43.23 -14.37
CA ALA A 576 8.82 44.54 -13.70
C ALA A 576 10.20 44.96 -13.14
N LEU A 577 11.07 43.99 -12.82
CA LEU A 577 12.40 44.23 -12.26
C LEU A 577 13.45 44.52 -13.34
N VAL A 578 13.22 44.04 -14.57
CA VAL A 578 14.19 44.14 -15.68
C VAL A 578 14.65 45.59 -15.93
N PRO A 579 13.78 46.62 -15.97
CA PRO A 579 14.22 48.00 -16.20
C PRO A 579 15.18 48.52 -15.11
N SER A 580 14.89 48.27 -13.83
CA SER A 580 15.77 48.70 -12.73
C SER A 580 17.08 47.92 -12.71
N LEU A 581 17.03 46.61 -12.99
CA LEU A 581 18.22 45.76 -13.09
C LEU A 581 19.13 46.22 -14.24
N HIS A 582 18.56 46.50 -15.42
CA HIS A 582 19.30 47.08 -16.54
C HIS A 582 19.91 48.43 -16.16
N GLY A 583 19.20 49.29 -15.41
CA GLY A 583 19.73 50.57 -14.94
C GLY A 583 21.01 50.42 -14.12
N SER A 584 21.00 49.57 -13.09
CA SER A 584 22.20 49.32 -12.25
C SER A 584 23.33 48.64 -13.01
N MET A 585 23.01 47.67 -13.88
CA MET A 585 24.00 47.03 -14.75
C MET A 585 24.69 48.04 -15.67
N VAL A 586 23.89 48.86 -16.36
CA VAL A 586 24.35 49.88 -17.29
C VAL A 586 25.28 50.87 -16.59
N ALA A 587 24.86 51.39 -15.42
CA ALA A 587 25.67 52.33 -14.65
C ALA A 587 27.05 51.76 -14.30
N GLN A 588 27.12 50.50 -13.85
CA GLN A 588 28.39 49.84 -13.54
C GLN A 588 29.26 49.62 -14.79
N VAL A 589 28.68 49.18 -15.90
CA VAL A 589 29.44 48.89 -17.13
C VAL A 589 30.00 50.16 -17.77
N SER A 590 29.25 51.27 -17.73
CA SER A 590 29.71 52.54 -18.30
C SER A 590 30.60 53.37 -17.36
N ALA A 591 30.62 53.08 -16.05
CA ALA A 591 31.33 53.88 -15.05
C ALA A 591 32.79 54.17 -15.44
N LYS A 592 33.58 53.14 -15.77
CA LYS A 592 34.99 53.30 -16.14
C LYS A 592 35.18 54.15 -17.40
N ALA A 593 34.35 53.96 -18.42
CA ALA A 593 34.44 54.72 -19.66
C ALA A 593 34.07 56.20 -19.44
N LEU A 594 33.03 56.45 -18.65
CA LEU A 594 32.56 57.80 -18.30
C LEU A 594 33.56 58.54 -17.38
N ASP A 595 34.16 57.86 -16.41
CA ASP A 595 35.19 58.45 -15.54
C ASP A 595 36.45 58.81 -16.33
N ASN A 596 36.93 57.92 -17.21
CA ASN A 596 38.06 58.23 -18.10
C ASN A 596 37.75 59.43 -19.02
N LEU A 597 36.52 59.51 -19.51
CA LEU A 597 36.08 60.64 -20.33
C LEU A 597 36.16 61.96 -19.54
N ARG A 598 35.58 61.99 -18.33
CA ARG A 598 35.51 63.18 -17.47
C ARG A 598 36.87 63.64 -16.98
N THR A 599 37.73 62.71 -16.57
CA THR A 599 39.00 63.03 -15.91
C THR A 599 40.16 63.20 -16.88
N THR A 600 40.12 62.51 -18.02
CA THR A 600 41.29 62.37 -18.90
C THR A 600 41.04 62.91 -20.30
N PHE A 601 39.87 62.67 -20.89
CA PHE A 601 39.65 62.95 -22.32
C PHE A 601 39.08 64.33 -22.60
N LEU A 602 38.05 64.78 -21.87
CA LEU A 602 37.47 66.11 -22.08
C LEU A 602 38.41 67.25 -21.64
N PRO A 603 39.19 67.12 -20.55
CA PRO A 603 40.18 68.13 -20.17
C PRO A 603 41.38 68.20 -21.14
N ASP A 604 41.66 67.13 -21.89
CA ASP A 604 42.74 67.09 -22.88
C ASP A 604 42.30 67.83 -24.16
N ARG A 605 42.55 69.15 -24.20
CA ARG A 605 42.18 70.07 -25.29
C ARG A 605 43.00 69.88 -26.58
N ARG A 606 43.56 68.68 -26.81
CA ARG A 606 44.32 68.38 -28.03
C ARG A 606 43.39 68.16 -29.20
N VAL A 607 43.58 68.96 -30.25
CA VAL A 607 42.83 68.88 -31.51
C VAL A 607 43.49 67.85 -32.42
N ALA A 608 42.70 67.00 -33.07
CA ALA A 608 43.23 66.04 -34.04
C ALA A 608 43.75 66.78 -35.27
N GLY A 609 44.87 66.32 -35.86
CA GLY A 609 45.51 67.01 -36.97
C GLY A 609 44.54 67.26 -38.14
N LYS A 610 44.47 68.52 -38.59
CA LYS A 610 43.69 68.94 -39.77
C LYS A 610 44.34 68.41 -41.05
N PRO A 611 43.57 67.98 -42.06
CA PRO A 611 44.14 67.63 -43.36
C PRO A 611 44.81 68.87 -43.97
N LEU A 612 46.08 68.75 -44.36
CA LEU A 612 46.87 69.88 -44.89
C LEU A 612 46.33 70.46 -46.21
N TRP A 613 45.46 69.73 -46.91
CA TRP A 613 45.13 69.99 -48.33
C TRP A 613 43.63 69.95 -48.65
N GLU A 614 42.73 69.82 -47.66
CA GLU A 614 41.29 69.68 -47.89
C GLU A 614 40.44 70.76 -47.18
N GLY A 615 39.79 71.60 -47.98
CA GLY A 615 38.73 72.52 -47.56
C GLY A 615 39.19 73.86 -46.97
N GLU A 616 38.52 74.94 -47.35
CA GLU A 616 38.54 76.21 -46.60
C GLU A 616 37.17 76.36 -45.89
N PRO A 617 37.11 76.45 -44.55
CA PRO A 617 38.18 76.18 -43.58
C PRO A 617 38.52 74.67 -43.48
N ALA A 618 39.73 74.35 -43.01
CA ALA A 618 40.18 72.96 -42.83
C ALA A 618 39.44 72.30 -41.64
N LEU A 619 38.57 71.34 -41.94
CA LEU A 619 37.71 70.65 -40.97
C LEU A 619 38.31 69.31 -40.51
N PRO A 620 38.00 68.85 -39.29
CA PRO A 620 38.43 67.54 -38.81
C PRO A 620 37.76 66.41 -39.61
N THR A 621 38.53 65.38 -39.95
CA THR A 621 38.07 64.17 -40.67
C THR A 621 38.06 62.91 -39.78
N GLN A 622 38.49 63.04 -38.53
CA GLN A 622 38.61 61.95 -37.57
C GLN A 622 38.16 62.40 -36.17
N PRO A 623 37.61 61.49 -35.35
CA PRO A 623 37.24 61.79 -33.98
C PRO A 623 38.48 61.99 -33.11
N SER A 624 38.32 62.65 -31.97
CA SER A 624 39.41 62.79 -31.00
C SER A 624 39.84 61.42 -30.48
N SER A 625 41.13 61.31 -30.16
CA SER A 625 41.67 60.05 -29.60
C SER A 625 40.96 59.63 -28.32
N GLY A 626 40.50 60.60 -27.52
CA GLY A 626 39.68 60.39 -26.34
C GLY A 626 38.32 59.80 -26.67
N MET A 627 37.63 60.31 -27.70
CA MET A 627 36.30 59.82 -28.07
C MET A 627 36.34 58.39 -28.63
N PHE A 628 37.34 58.09 -29.47
CA PHE A 628 37.53 56.72 -29.96
C PHE A 628 37.87 55.76 -28.82
N ARG A 629 38.76 56.15 -27.90
CA ARG A 629 39.09 55.36 -26.70
C ARG A 629 37.89 55.16 -25.78
N PHE A 630 37.02 56.17 -25.65
CA PHE A 630 35.77 56.05 -24.88
C PHE A 630 34.89 54.93 -25.43
N LEU A 631 34.56 54.95 -26.74
CA LEU A 631 33.77 53.88 -27.36
C LEU A 631 34.42 52.51 -27.25
N HIS A 632 35.74 52.45 -27.41
CA HIS A 632 36.50 51.22 -27.26
C HIS A 632 36.46 50.67 -25.83
N THR A 633 36.68 51.52 -24.82
CA THR A 633 36.62 51.14 -23.40
C THR A 633 35.20 50.72 -23.01
N LEU A 634 34.18 51.38 -23.55
CA LEU A 634 32.79 51.03 -23.33
C LEU A 634 32.47 49.65 -23.93
N CYS A 635 32.83 49.39 -25.19
CA CYS A 635 32.63 48.10 -25.83
C CYS A 635 33.39 46.96 -25.14
N GLN A 636 34.63 47.21 -24.69
CA GLN A 636 35.38 46.23 -23.90
C GLN A 636 34.70 45.93 -22.56
N SER A 637 34.16 46.95 -21.89
CA SER A 637 33.44 46.77 -20.63
C SER A 637 32.12 46.01 -20.84
N MET A 638 31.42 46.27 -21.93
CA MET A 638 30.22 45.50 -22.32
C MET A 638 30.56 44.03 -22.60
N ALA A 639 31.63 43.77 -23.37
CA ALA A 639 32.08 42.42 -23.66
C ALA A 639 32.54 41.68 -22.39
N GLY A 640 33.23 42.38 -21.47
CA GLY A 640 33.68 41.84 -20.19
C GLY A 640 32.54 41.50 -19.22
N ALA A 641 31.42 42.24 -19.28
CA ALA A 641 30.21 41.90 -18.52
C ALA A 641 29.56 40.59 -19.03
N GLY A 642 29.66 40.33 -20.33
CA GLY A 642 29.14 39.15 -21.01
C GLY A 642 28.14 39.52 -22.12
N LEU A 643 28.30 38.88 -23.29
CA LEU A 643 27.41 39.09 -24.45
C LEU A 643 25.95 38.70 -24.17
N ASP A 644 25.76 37.83 -23.18
CA ASP A 644 24.50 37.21 -22.80
C ASP A 644 23.48 38.18 -22.17
N LEU A 645 23.96 39.34 -21.69
CA LEU A 645 23.16 40.36 -21.02
C LEU A 645 22.61 41.44 -21.97
N TRP A 646 23.17 41.56 -23.18
CA TRP A 646 22.88 42.67 -24.09
C TRP A 646 21.70 42.36 -25.03
N SER A 647 20.49 42.56 -24.52
CA SER A 647 19.27 42.65 -25.33
C SER A 647 19.13 44.03 -26.00
N ALA A 648 18.29 44.15 -27.04
CA ALA A 648 17.99 45.45 -27.67
C ALA A 648 17.50 46.50 -26.65
N THR A 649 16.74 46.06 -25.65
CA THR A 649 16.29 46.90 -24.53
C THR A 649 17.42 47.32 -23.60
N ALA A 650 18.36 46.41 -23.28
CA ALA A 650 19.52 46.72 -22.46
C ALA A 650 20.48 47.69 -23.16
N VAL A 651 20.71 47.49 -24.46
CA VAL A 651 21.52 48.40 -25.29
C VAL A 651 20.87 49.77 -25.39
N THR A 652 19.54 49.85 -25.54
CA THR A 652 18.83 51.14 -25.54
C THR A 652 18.94 51.85 -24.19
N ALA A 653 18.85 51.12 -23.08
CA ALA A 653 19.07 51.68 -21.74
C ALA A 653 20.50 52.19 -21.55
N LEU A 654 21.51 51.45 -22.04
CA LEU A 654 22.91 51.87 -22.05
C LEU A 654 23.10 53.15 -22.85
N LYS A 655 22.57 53.20 -24.08
CA LYS A 655 22.68 54.36 -24.96
C LYS A 655 22.06 55.59 -24.31
N LYS A 656 20.88 55.45 -23.69
CA LYS A 656 20.22 56.54 -22.95
C LYS A 656 21.09 57.04 -21.78
N HIS A 657 21.56 56.14 -20.92
CA HIS A 657 22.38 56.50 -19.75
C HIS A 657 23.70 57.15 -20.15
N ALA A 658 24.41 56.57 -21.12
CA ALA A 658 25.64 57.12 -21.66
C ALA A 658 25.41 58.51 -22.26
N CYS A 659 24.34 58.69 -23.06
CA CYS A 659 23.98 59.98 -23.65
C CYS A 659 23.76 61.07 -22.59
N GLN A 660 23.02 60.77 -21.53
CA GLN A 660 22.77 61.72 -20.44
C GLN A 660 24.07 62.12 -19.74
N ALA A 661 24.90 61.14 -19.38
CA ALA A 661 26.18 61.40 -18.72
C ALA A 661 27.17 62.16 -19.63
N LEU A 662 27.15 61.89 -20.93
CA LEU A 662 27.94 62.60 -21.94
C LEU A 662 27.53 64.08 -22.04
N VAL A 663 26.23 64.34 -22.17
CA VAL A 663 25.64 65.68 -22.24
C VAL A 663 25.99 66.50 -20.99
N GLU A 664 25.85 65.92 -19.81
CA GLU A 664 26.24 66.58 -18.56
C GLU A 664 27.73 66.93 -18.53
N SER A 665 28.60 65.99 -18.91
CA SER A 665 30.05 66.18 -18.89
C SER A 665 30.51 67.23 -19.92
N TRP A 666 29.87 67.29 -21.09
CA TRP A 666 30.15 68.33 -22.08
C TRP A 666 29.67 69.70 -21.63
N ARG A 667 28.49 69.81 -21.01
CA ARG A 667 27.99 71.09 -20.50
C ARG A 667 28.88 71.69 -19.40
N THR A 668 29.41 70.85 -18.51
CA THR A 668 30.36 71.31 -17.47
C THR A 668 31.64 71.88 -18.08
N GLU A 669 32.17 71.24 -19.13
CA GLU A 669 33.39 71.70 -19.81
C GLU A 669 33.15 72.90 -20.73
N LEU A 670 31.99 72.96 -21.40
CA LEU A 670 31.58 74.10 -22.24
C LEU A 670 31.43 75.39 -21.40
N ALA A 671 30.94 75.25 -20.16
CA ALA A 671 30.91 76.36 -19.20
C ALA A 671 32.33 76.84 -18.83
N GLY A 672 33.29 75.93 -18.71
CA GLY A 672 34.71 76.23 -18.47
C GLY A 672 35.44 76.85 -19.67
N LEU A 673 34.99 76.60 -20.91
CA LEU A 673 35.50 77.27 -22.11
C LEU A 673 35.01 78.73 -22.22
N SER A 674 33.80 78.99 -21.72
CA SER A 674 33.09 80.27 -21.81
C SER A 674 33.48 81.26 -20.70
N SER A 675 34.15 80.84 -19.62
CA SER A 675 34.62 81.76 -18.58
C SER A 675 35.87 82.53 -19.03
N PRO A 676 35.93 83.87 -18.88
CA PRO A 676 37.16 84.62 -19.05
C PRO A 676 38.13 84.26 -17.93
N ASP A 677 39.36 83.91 -18.28
CA ASP A 677 40.43 83.61 -17.32
C ASP A 677 40.61 84.80 -16.37
N LYS A 678 40.41 84.58 -15.06
CA LYS A 678 40.83 85.54 -14.04
C LYS A 678 42.33 85.31 -13.78
N THR A 679 43.17 85.88 -14.63
CA THR A 679 44.57 86.12 -14.30
C THR A 679 44.63 87.27 -13.30
N THR A 680 44.89 86.94 -12.04
CA THR A 680 45.25 87.91 -11.01
C THR A 680 46.62 88.52 -11.31
N GLY A 681 46.61 89.80 -11.67
CA GLY A 681 47.58 90.83 -11.24
C GLY A 681 49.00 90.77 -11.80
N SER A 682 49.29 91.61 -12.79
CA SER A 682 50.47 92.48 -12.76
C SER A 682 50.22 93.73 -13.63
N GLU A 683 50.83 94.82 -13.19
CA GLU A 683 50.60 96.22 -13.52
C GLU A 683 50.96 96.63 -14.96
N GLU A 684 50.45 97.80 -15.32
CA GLU A 684 50.55 98.53 -16.59
C GLU A 684 51.91 98.41 -17.32
N GLY A 685 51.86 97.86 -18.53
CA GLY A 685 52.92 97.89 -19.53
C GLY A 685 52.32 97.64 -20.91
N ASP A 686 52.51 98.59 -21.82
CA ASP A 686 52.02 98.59 -23.21
C ASP A 686 52.91 97.65 -24.05
N ASP A 687 52.40 96.48 -24.47
CA ASP A 687 53.13 95.55 -25.35
C ASP A 687 52.19 94.84 -26.34
N GLU A 688 52.54 94.92 -27.64
CA GLU A 688 51.83 94.28 -28.77
C GLU A 688 51.87 92.73 -28.73
N GLU A 689 52.74 92.12 -27.91
CA GLU A 689 52.81 90.66 -27.72
C GLU A 689 51.54 90.09 -27.05
N ALA A 690 50.84 90.87 -26.21
CA ALA A 690 49.59 90.44 -25.58
C ALA A 690 48.41 90.32 -26.57
N ARG A 691 48.49 90.95 -27.75
CA ARG A 691 47.47 90.88 -28.82
C ARG A 691 47.63 89.65 -29.72
N GLU A 692 48.83 89.08 -29.84
CA GLU A 692 49.04 87.83 -30.57
C GLU A 692 48.71 86.62 -29.70
N GLU A 693 49.10 86.60 -28.42
CA GLU A 693 48.74 85.52 -27.48
C GLU A 693 47.22 85.39 -27.27
N SER A 694 46.49 86.51 -27.26
CA SER A 694 45.02 86.50 -27.14
C SER A 694 44.30 86.05 -28.42
N LYS A 695 44.91 86.22 -29.60
CA LYS A 695 44.41 85.65 -30.87
C LYS A 695 44.69 84.15 -30.98
N GLU A 696 45.89 83.70 -30.60
CA GLU A 696 46.25 82.26 -30.58
C GLU A 696 45.39 81.47 -29.57
N GLN A 697 45.11 82.03 -28.39
CA GLN A 697 44.18 81.41 -27.43
C GLN A 697 42.73 81.37 -27.94
N GLY A 698 42.29 82.38 -28.69
CA GLY A 698 40.97 82.43 -29.32
C GLY A 698 40.78 81.37 -30.41
N ASP A 699 41.79 81.17 -31.26
CA ASP A 699 41.79 80.12 -32.29
C ASP A 699 41.89 78.71 -31.68
N GLY A 700 42.66 78.54 -30.61
CA GLY A 700 42.71 77.26 -29.88
C GLY A 700 41.36 76.83 -29.30
N LYS A 701 40.56 77.77 -28.77
CA LYS A 701 39.20 77.48 -28.27
C LYS A 701 38.23 77.11 -29.39
N ARG A 702 38.30 77.79 -30.53
CA ARG A 702 37.46 77.49 -31.71
C ARG A 702 37.80 76.15 -32.34
N ASP A 703 39.08 75.81 -32.38
CA ASP A 703 39.55 74.52 -32.90
C ASP A 703 39.10 73.35 -32.03
N VAL A 704 39.12 73.52 -30.69
CA VAL A 704 38.57 72.54 -29.75
C VAL A 704 37.06 72.40 -29.92
N ALA A 705 36.31 73.50 -30.03
CA ALA A 705 34.86 73.45 -30.27
C ALA A 705 34.53 72.76 -31.61
N THR A 706 35.32 73.01 -32.66
CA THR A 706 35.15 72.38 -33.98
C THR A 706 35.44 70.87 -33.93
N GLN A 707 36.43 70.45 -33.15
CA GLN A 707 36.69 69.02 -32.89
C GLN A 707 35.57 68.38 -32.07
N TRP A 708 35.06 69.05 -31.04
CA TRP A 708 33.94 68.55 -30.24
C TRP A 708 32.66 68.42 -31.06
N LEU A 709 32.40 69.33 -32.00
CA LEU A 709 31.28 69.23 -32.93
C LEU A 709 31.37 67.96 -33.80
N PHE A 710 32.58 67.60 -34.26
CA PHE A 710 32.81 66.32 -34.93
C PHE A 710 32.57 65.13 -34.00
N ASP A 711 33.09 65.19 -32.77
CA ASP A 711 32.95 64.10 -31.79
C ASP A 711 31.49 63.84 -31.39
N VAL A 712 30.69 64.90 -31.20
CA VAL A 712 29.25 64.78 -30.94
C VAL A 712 28.53 64.18 -32.14
N SER A 713 28.84 64.63 -33.36
CA SER A 713 28.25 64.09 -34.60
C SER A 713 28.60 62.60 -34.80
N TYR A 714 29.83 62.22 -34.45
CA TYR A 714 30.29 60.83 -34.48
C TYR A 714 29.58 59.96 -33.43
N LEU A 715 29.43 60.44 -32.19
CA LEU A 715 28.64 59.76 -31.16
C LEU A 715 27.15 59.68 -31.51
N ALA A 716 26.63 60.67 -32.24
CA ALA A 716 25.24 60.65 -32.69
C ALA A 716 24.94 59.44 -33.58
N CYS A 717 25.94 58.91 -34.29
CA CYS A 717 25.82 57.70 -35.12
C CYS A 717 25.76 56.40 -34.30
N SER A 718 26.31 56.38 -33.08
CA SER A 718 26.42 55.18 -32.24
C SER A 718 25.46 55.17 -31.06
N ILE A 719 25.54 56.19 -30.20
CA ILE A 719 24.78 56.34 -28.96
C ILE A 719 23.55 57.24 -29.16
N GLY A 720 23.63 58.19 -30.09
CA GLY A 720 22.63 59.23 -30.32
C GLY A 720 21.30 58.78 -30.93
N ARG A 721 21.14 57.51 -31.30
CA ARG A 721 19.92 57.00 -31.96
C ARG A 721 19.12 56.09 -31.03
N THR A 722 17.82 56.32 -30.98
CA THR A 722 16.87 55.35 -30.41
C THR A 722 16.58 54.22 -31.41
N SER A 723 16.05 53.10 -30.91
CA SER A 723 15.59 51.97 -31.74
C SER A 723 14.55 52.38 -32.80
N ALA A 724 13.89 53.53 -32.63
CA ALA A 724 12.93 54.13 -33.56
C ALA A 724 13.55 55.19 -34.51
N SER A 725 14.85 55.11 -34.82
CA SER A 725 15.54 56.01 -35.76
C SER A 725 15.56 57.50 -35.38
N THR A 726 15.06 57.88 -34.19
CA THR A 726 15.00 59.28 -33.77
C THR A 726 16.22 59.60 -32.91
N SER A 727 16.92 60.68 -33.24
CA SER A 727 18.03 61.22 -32.47
C SER A 727 17.59 61.67 -31.07
N TRP A 728 18.39 61.42 -30.03
CA TRP A 728 18.10 61.97 -28.70
C TRP A 728 18.09 63.51 -28.72
N PRO A 729 17.01 64.17 -28.24
CA PRO A 729 16.88 65.62 -28.28
C PRO A 729 17.94 66.32 -27.42
N GLU A 730 18.37 65.69 -26.32
CA GLU A 730 19.41 66.19 -25.42
C GLU A 730 20.78 66.29 -26.11
N LEU A 731 21.13 65.31 -26.95
CA LEU A 731 22.39 65.30 -27.69
C LEU A 731 22.40 66.37 -28.79
N LYS A 732 21.27 66.54 -29.49
CA LYS A 732 21.09 67.61 -30.47
C LYS A 732 21.22 69.00 -29.85
N SER A 733 20.64 69.21 -28.67
CA SER A 733 20.78 70.47 -27.92
C SER A 733 22.24 70.81 -27.65
N VAL A 734 23.04 69.83 -27.19
CA VAL A 734 24.48 70.04 -26.95
C VAL A 734 25.25 70.26 -28.25
N GLU A 735 24.89 69.56 -29.33
CA GLU A 735 25.46 69.79 -30.66
C GLU A 735 25.24 71.24 -31.13
N ASP A 736 24.02 71.79 -30.94
CA ASP A 736 23.69 73.17 -31.25
C ASP A 736 24.45 74.16 -30.34
N GLU A 737 24.54 73.89 -29.03
CA GLU A 737 25.30 74.69 -28.07
C GLU A 737 26.80 74.76 -28.43
N ILE A 738 27.40 73.63 -28.85
CA ILE A 738 28.80 73.56 -29.30
C ILE A 738 28.99 74.27 -30.63
N TYR A 739 28.05 74.12 -31.58
CA TYR A 739 28.12 74.79 -32.88
C TYR A 739 28.21 76.32 -32.73
N MET A 740 27.46 76.92 -31.80
CA MET A 740 27.52 78.35 -31.51
C MET A 740 28.90 78.85 -31.05
N GLN A 741 29.73 77.96 -30.47
CA GLN A 741 31.08 78.29 -30.02
C GLN A 741 32.16 78.10 -31.10
N THR A 742 31.84 77.48 -32.24
CA THR A 742 32.80 77.21 -33.33
C THR A 742 33.13 78.43 -34.18
N GLY A 743 32.25 79.42 -34.26
CA GLY A 743 32.40 80.58 -35.14
C GLY A 743 32.34 80.25 -36.64
N LEU A 744 31.75 79.10 -37.00
CA LEU A 744 31.52 78.68 -38.39
C LEU A 744 30.23 79.33 -38.92
N ASP A 745 30.36 80.34 -39.77
CA ASP A 745 29.23 81.12 -40.32
C ASP A 745 28.34 80.36 -41.32
N ASP A 746 28.76 79.15 -41.74
CA ASP A 746 28.17 78.44 -42.89
C ASP A 746 27.55 77.08 -42.49
N GLU A 747 26.25 76.90 -42.72
CA GLU A 747 25.51 75.65 -42.44
C GLU A 747 26.04 74.47 -43.28
N ALA A 748 26.65 74.77 -44.44
CA ALA A 748 27.37 73.82 -45.28
C ALA A 748 28.57 73.18 -44.55
N SER A 749 29.24 73.90 -43.65
CA SER A 749 30.36 73.38 -42.87
C SER A 749 29.89 72.40 -41.79
N ARG A 750 28.73 72.66 -41.16
CA ARG A 750 28.09 71.72 -40.23
C ARG A 750 27.68 70.41 -40.93
N LEU A 751 27.10 70.51 -42.14
CA LEU A 751 26.75 69.35 -42.97
C LEU A 751 27.99 68.55 -43.40
N ARG A 752 29.11 69.21 -43.73
CA ARG A 752 30.38 68.55 -44.05
C ARG A 752 30.91 67.74 -42.86
N ILE A 753 30.88 68.28 -41.64
CA ILE A 753 31.27 67.57 -40.41
C ILE A 753 30.35 66.36 -40.14
N ALA A 754 29.04 66.53 -40.29
CA ALA A 754 28.07 65.46 -40.11
C ALA A 754 28.30 64.30 -41.12
N ASN A 755 28.53 64.62 -42.40
CA ASN A 755 28.81 63.63 -43.42
C ASN A 755 30.15 62.91 -43.18
N ALA A 756 31.21 63.66 -42.85
CA ALA A 756 32.53 63.10 -42.57
C ALA A 756 32.52 62.18 -41.34
N SER A 757 31.81 62.56 -40.28
CA SER A 757 31.65 61.72 -39.08
C SER A 757 30.83 60.46 -39.37
N GLN A 758 29.79 60.53 -40.20
CA GLN A 758 29.02 59.37 -40.64
C GLN A 758 29.85 58.41 -41.50
N GLU A 759 30.65 58.93 -42.44
CA GLU A 759 31.54 58.11 -43.27
C GLU A 759 32.61 57.42 -42.41
N TYR A 760 33.19 58.15 -41.46
CA TYR A 760 34.15 57.57 -40.52
C TYR A 760 33.49 56.47 -39.66
N TRP A 761 32.27 56.68 -39.17
CA TRP A 761 31.50 55.66 -38.45
C TRP A 761 31.21 54.42 -39.30
N GLN A 762 30.86 54.58 -40.58
CA GLN A 762 30.68 53.42 -41.46
C GLN A 762 31.94 52.57 -41.55
N ARG A 763 33.12 53.20 -41.57
CA ARG A 763 34.41 52.51 -41.59
C ARG A 763 34.75 51.84 -40.25
N THR A 764 34.33 52.41 -39.12
CA THR A 764 34.72 51.93 -37.78
C THR A 764 33.65 51.16 -37.01
N SER A 765 32.38 51.19 -37.44
CA SER A 765 31.23 50.61 -36.73
C SER A 765 31.39 49.14 -36.36
N LEU A 766 32.02 48.33 -37.23
CA LEU A 766 32.28 46.91 -36.98
C LEU A 766 33.16 46.65 -35.74
N LEU A 767 34.02 47.61 -35.36
CA LEU A 767 34.83 47.53 -34.15
C LEU A 767 33.99 47.65 -32.87
N PHE A 768 32.80 48.20 -32.98
CA PHE A 768 31.90 48.50 -31.86
C PHE A 768 30.58 47.72 -31.97
N GLY A 769 30.65 46.44 -32.37
CA GLY A 769 29.49 45.66 -32.81
C GLY A 769 28.24 45.68 -31.92
N LEU A 770 28.35 45.79 -30.59
CA LEU A 770 27.19 45.90 -29.67
C LEU A 770 26.49 47.28 -29.72
N LEU A 771 27.18 48.31 -30.19
CA LEU A 771 26.69 49.68 -30.34
C LEU A 771 26.30 50.02 -31.78
N ALA A 772 26.78 49.22 -32.76
CA ALA A 772 26.58 49.39 -34.19
C ALA A 772 25.13 49.26 -34.65
#